data_AF-F2EA23-F1
#
_entry.id   AF-F2EA23-F1
#
_cell.length_a   1.000
_cell.length_b   1.000
_cell.length_c   1.000
_cell.angle_alpha   90.00
_cell.angle_beta   90.00
_cell.angle_gamma   90.00
#
_symmetry.space_group_name_H-M   'P 1'
#
loop_
_entity.id
_entity.type
_entity.pdbx_description
1 polymer ?
#
loop_
_entity_poly.entity_id
_entity_poly.type
_entity_poly.pdbx_seq_one_letter_code
_entity_poly.pdbx_strand_id
1 'polypeptide(L)'
;MGEVMAVMEVLQSVSDLPVQDPPGEEFSAADLRWVKYASSEHHCDDVALIPYDRMEAFISGECNNPEYPTRFHIERGRKRERGSLKEFRSDEYLLYRMYWCSFGPENYGEGGTILPSRRYRLNTRNRAARPQSMRGCTCHFAIKRLYARPSLALIIYHERRHVNKSGFVCHGPLDRDAIGPGARRVPYVGSEIQQQTMSLIYLGVPEENILQTHIEGIQRYCGSDAKVDSLASQYVHKLGMIIKRSTHELDLDDQASIRMWVDRNKKSVFFHQDSTETDAFVLGIQTEWQLQQMIRFGHQNILASHSSFGVSKLKYPLHTILVFDSRQQALPVAWVITRSVTKHDTSRWMKALTSRIHSVDSNWRIGGFIIDDPTSELDPIRNVFSCPILFSLWHIRRTWLKNIIKKCSNTEVQREVFTQLGKFMYSIWSDANPMDALGQLFQDFVDQTTFIQYFKSFWVPKLEMWIDTIRNLPLASQESCAAIEGYHLKLKLKAYDDSQLDALQRVDWLVHKLTTELHSGYWLNLYADESGSFPEVKAEYIASTSWQRALHIPDEAVLFDDKEPVSAKVASQKDASQMRTVWNAGSEFSLCSCSWSMQGNLCKHVIKVNMMYAPRKDVQPSLSFQSFQRVLLDLWQKPLDDSFSLDLSVAWVMQMQERIQKVAELAASDGIAQVAGKLPIQWVNKRGRGTAIRRTSPMHILPHSNGSMQRDLTMKRNRKRRRLSNFSG
;
A
#
# COMPACT_ATOMS: atom_id res chain seq x y z
N MET A 1 -13.69 -15.97 61.76
CA MET A 1 -12.94 -17.23 61.60
C MET A 1 -11.91 -16.98 60.52
N GLY A 2 -10.62 -16.99 60.89
CA GLY A 2 -9.53 -16.74 59.95
C GLY A 2 -9.30 -17.94 59.06
N GLU A 3 -9.36 -17.73 57.74
CA GLU A 3 -8.77 -18.66 56.79
C GLU A 3 -7.26 -18.48 56.83
N VAL A 4 -6.59 -19.51 57.34
CA VAL A 4 -5.15 -19.68 57.26
C VAL A 4 -4.78 -19.81 55.79
N MET A 5 -4.18 -18.77 55.21
CA MET A 5 -3.46 -18.89 53.95
C MET A 5 -2.32 -19.88 54.17
N ALA A 6 -2.48 -21.10 53.66
CA ALA A 6 -1.41 -22.09 53.62
C ALA A 6 -0.23 -21.48 52.84
N VAL A 7 0.88 -21.24 53.53
CA VAL A 7 2.15 -20.88 52.91
C VAL A 7 2.56 -22.07 52.04
N MET A 8 2.43 -21.95 50.72
CA MET A 8 2.91 -22.98 49.79
C MET A 8 4.43 -23.12 49.99
N GLU A 9 4.88 -24.27 50.49
CA GLU A 9 6.30 -24.61 50.62
C GLU A 9 6.99 -24.57 49.25
N VAL A 10 7.93 -23.64 49.08
CA VAL A 10 8.79 -23.57 47.89
C VAL A 10 10.01 -24.45 48.15
N LEU A 11 10.15 -25.52 47.36
CA LEU A 11 11.28 -26.45 47.52
C LEU A 11 12.58 -25.86 47.00
N GLN A 12 13.67 -26.06 47.75
CA GLN A 12 15.02 -25.61 47.37
C GLN A 12 15.89 -26.72 46.75
N SER A 13 15.44 -27.98 46.81
CA SER A 13 16.15 -29.14 46.25
C SER A 13 15.22 -30.01 45.40
N VAL A 14 15.74 -30.47 44.25
CA VAL A 14 15.04 -31.42 43.36
C VAL A 14 15.06 -32.84 43.93
N SER A 15 15.94 -33.13 44.89
CA SER A 15 16.07 -34.46 45.49
C SER A 15 14.80 -34.95 46.19
N ASP A 16 13.99 -34.01 46.69
CA ASP A 16 12.80 -34.28 47.51
C ASP A 16 11.51 -34.37 46.68
N LEU A 17 11.60 -34.20 45.35
CA LEU A 17 10.46 -34.29 44.46
C LEU A 17 10.04 -35.75 44.24
N PRO A 18 8.74 -36.08 44.36
CA PRO A 18 8.25 -37.40 44.02
C PRO A 18 8.41 -37.65 42.53
N VAL A 19 8.96 -38.81 42.17
CA VAL A 19 9.00 -39.28 40.78
C VAL A 19 7.60 -39.73 40.39
N GLN A 20 7.09 -39.17 39.31
CA GLN A 20 5.75 -39.44 38.80
C GLN A 20 5.83 -40.21 37.50
N ASP A 21 5.02 -41.26 37.39
CA ASP A 21 4.95 -42.11 36.21
C ASP A 21 3.49 -42.40 35.86
N PRO A 22 2.77 -41.47 35.20
CA PRO A 22 1.36 -41.65 34.89
C PRO A 22 1.10 -42.89 34.01
N PRO A 23 0.00 -43.63 34.24
CA PRO A 23 -0.37 -44.78 33.42
C PRO A 23 -0.83 -44.33 32.02
N GLY A 24 -0.45 -45.07 30.97
CA GLY A 24 -0.86 -44.79 29.58
C GLY A 24 0.33 -44.70 28.60
N GLU A 25 0.06 -44.85 27.30
CA GLU A 25 1.09 -44.74 26.24
C GLU A 25 1.61 -43.31 26.06
N GLU A 26 0.77 -42.31 26.33
CA GLU A 26 1.10 -40.87 26.30
C GLU A 26 0.46 -40.18 27.52
N PHE A 27 1.08 -39.09 28.00
CA PHE A 27 0.55 -38.27 29.09
C PHE A 27 1.00 -36.82 28.93
N SER A 28 0.37 -35.90 29.64
CA SER A 28 0.54 -34.45 29.49
C SER A 28 0.81 -33.77 30.84
N ALA A 29 0.93 -32.45 30.83
CA ALA A 29 1.06 -31.63 32.02
C ALA A 29 -0.15 -31.71 32.95
N ALA A 30 -1.34 -32.03 32.43
CA ALA A 30 -2.55 -32.21 33.25
C ALA A 30 -2.47 -33.48 34.13
N ASP A 31 -1.66 -34.45 33.73
CA ASP A 31 -1.51 -35.75 34.39
C ASP A 31 -0.42 -35.74 35.48
N LEU A 32 0.29 -34.61 35.63
CA LEU A 32 1.37 -34.43 36.58
C LEU A 32 0.96 -33.46 37.70
N ARG A 33 1.44 -33.75 38.91
CA ARG A 33 1.42 -32.83 40.05
C ARG A 33 2.65 -31.93 39.96
N TRP A 34 2.43 -30.63 40.00
CA TRP A 34 3.46 -29.62 39.84
C TRP A 34 3.83 -29.01 41.18
N VAL A 35 5.12 -28.78 41.38
CA VAL A 35 5.64 -28.15 42.59
C VAL A 35 6.40 -26.89 42.21
N LYS A 36 6.26 -25.84 43.02
CA LYS A 36 7.00 -24.59 42.87
C LYS A 36 8.43 -24.77 43.35
N TYR A 37 9.39 -24.61 42.44
CA TYR A 37 10.83 -24.76 42.69
C TYR A 37 11.57 -23.45 42.45
N ALA A 38 12.29 -22.96 43.45
CA ALA A 38 13.11 -21.75 43.34
C ALA A 38 14.51 -22.11 42.82
N SER A 39 14.79 -21.79 41.56
CA SER A 39 16.13 -21.96 40.98
C SER A 39 17.10 -20.85 41.43
N SER A 40 16.55 -19.68 41.81
CA SER A 40 17.23 -18.49 42.38
C SER A 40 16.24 -17.61 43.18
N GLU A 41 16.71 -16.61 43.94
CA GLU A 41 15.88 -15.73 44.83
C GLU A 41 14.71 -15.00 44.12
N HIS A 42 14.71 -14.91 42.78
CA HIS A 42 13.70 -14.19 42.01
C HIS A 42 12.97 -15.03 40.93
N HIS A 43 13.25 -16.33 40.82
CA HIS A 43 12.63 -17.20 39.82
C HIS A 43 12.11 -18.51 40.43
N CYS A 44 10.78 -18.63 40.46
CA CYS A 44 10.05 -19.81 40.92
C CYS A 44 9.30 -20.44 39.75
N ASP A 45 9.76 -21.61 39.29
CA ASP A 45 9.17 -22.32 38.16
C ASP A 45 8.30 -23.49 38.65
N ASP A 46 7.30 -23.87 37.85
CA ASP A 46 6.56 -25.11 38.07
C ASP A 46 7.36 -26.30 37.53
N VAL A 47 7.68 -27.24 38.40
CA VAL A 47 8.47 -28.43 38.04
C VAL A 47 7.77 -29.75 38.38
N ALA A 48 8.12 -30.78 37.62
CA ALA A 48 7.71 -32.16 37.86
C ALA A 48 8.86 -33.11 37.50
N LEU A 49 8.97 -34.23 38.22
CA LEU A 49 10.03 -35.21 38.05
C LEU A 49 9.45 -36.51 37.48
N ILE A 50 9.98 -36.98 36.36
CA ILE A 50 9.53 -38.21 35.68
C ILE A 50 10.73 -39.12 35.32
N PRO A 51 10.51 -40.41 35.01
CA PRO A 51 11.51 -41.24 34.35
C PRO A 51 11.95 -40.64 33.00
N TYR A 52 13.25 -40.67 32.69
CA TYR A 52 13.79 -40.05 31.47
C TYR A 52 13.35 -40.75 30.18
N ASP A 53 13.15 -42.07 30.23
CA ASP A 53 12.60 -42.88 29.13
C ASP A 53 11.14 -42.52 28.79
N ARG A 54 10.38 -41.99 29.75
CA ARG A 54 9.02 -41.48 29.56
C ARG A 54 8.96 -40.06 28.96
N MET A 55 10.10 -39.43 28.67
CA MET A 55 10.16 -38.07 28.10
C MET A 55 9.37 -37.93 26.79
N GLU A 56 9.52 -38.88 25.85
CA GLU A 56 8.84 -38.82 24.56
C GLU A 56 7.32 -39.03 24.69
N ALA A 57 6.89 -39.83 25.68
CA ALA A 57 5.48 -40.02 26.00
C ALA A 57 4.84 -38.72 26.53
N PHE A 58 5.58 -37.95 27.34
CA PHE A 58 5.17 -36.61 27.79
C PHE A 58 5.05 -35.62 26.62
N ILE A 59 6.08 -35.53 25.77
CA ILE A 59 6.09 -34.60 24.62
C ILE A 59 4.95 -34.95 23.65
N SER A 60 4.71 -36.24 23.42
CA SER A 60 3.64 -36.70 22.53
C SER A 60 2.25 -36.35 23.08
N GLY A 61 2.02 -36.55 24.38
CA GLY A 61 0.78 -36.14 25.02
C GLY A 61 0.55 -34.62 24.97
N GLU A 62 1.59 -33.81 25.20
CA GLU A 62 1.52 -32.35 25.01
C GLU A 62 1.21 -31.94 23.57
N CYS A 63 1.78 -32.64 22.57
CA CYS A 63 1.48 -32.39 21.16
C CYS A 63 0.04 -32.75 20.78
N ASN A 64 -0.52 -33.79 21.41
CA ASN A 64 -1.83 -34.34 21.12
C ASN A 64 -2.96 -33.74 21.97
N ASN A 65 -2.71 -32.62 22.65
CA ASN A 65 -3.73 -31.89 23.41
C ASN A 65 -4.94 -31.55 22.50
N PRO A 66 -6.17 -31.97 22.87
CA PRO A 66 -7.36 -31.77 22.04
C PRO A 66 -7.77 -30.30 21.91
N GLU A 67 -7.49 -29.48 22.93
CA GLU A 67 -7.81 -28.05 22.94
C GLU A 67 -6.78 -27.23 22.15
N TYR A 68 -5.51 -27.65 22.15
CA TYR A 68 -4.40 -26.91 21.53
C TYR A 68 -3.42 -27.83 20.79
N PRO A 69 -3.86 -28.53 19.72
CA PRO A 69 -3.02 -29.50 19.02
C PRO A 69 -1.82 -28.81 18.35
N THR A 70 -0.62 -29.25 18.68
CA THR A 70 0.62 -28.64 18.19
C THR A 70 1.75 -29.66 18.00
N ARG A 71 2.94 -29.18 17.65
CA ARG A 71 4.19 -29.90 17.83
C ARG A 71 5.13 -29.03 18.66
N PHE A 72 5.99 -29.66 19.44
CA PHE A 72 7.05 -28.94 20.13
C PHE A 72 8.38 -29.12 19.41
N HIS A 73 9.01 -28.03 18.99
CA HIS A 73 10.35 -28.04 18.41
C HIS A 73 11.38 -27.64 19.46
N ILE A 74 12.62 -28.13 19.30
CA ILE A 74 13.71 -27.78 20.19
C ILE A 74 14.27 -26.43 19.75
N GLU A 75 14.04 -25.39 20.54
CA GLU A 75 14.59 -24.05 20.29
C GLU A 75 16.05 -23.96 20.76
N ARG A 76 16.35 -24.61 21.89
CA ARG A 76 17.69 -24.57 22.49
C ARG A 76 18.04 -25.93 23.07
N GLY A 77 19.20 -26.46 22.69
CA GLY A 77 19.75 -27.70 23.24
C GLY A 77 21.13 -27.49 23.85
N ARG A 78 21.41 -28.10 25.00
CA ARG A 78 22.73 -28.15 25.62
C ARG A 78 22.99 -29.56 26.13
N LYS A 79 24.22 -30.06 25.97
CA LYS A 79 24.64 -31.39 26.45
C LYS A 79 25.96 -31.25 27.20
N ARG A 80 26.11 -32.00 28.29
CA ARG A 80 27.35 -32.13 29.06
C ARG A 80 27.82 -33.57 29.06
N GLU A 81 29.11 -33.77 29.28
CA GLU A 81 29.70 -35.11 29.44
C GLU A 81 29.63 -35.56 30.90
N ARG A 82 29.46 -36.87 31.11
CA ARG A 82 29.42 -37.44 32.44
C ARG A 82 30.83 -37.39 33.06
N GLY A 83 30.95 -36.90 34.29
CA GLY A 83 32.24 -36.68 34.97
C GLY A 83 32.87 -35.30 34.72
N SER A 84 32.28 -34.43 33.88
CA SER A 84 32.79 -33.09 33.60
C SER A 84 32.68 -32.07 34.76
N LEU A 85 31.93 -32.37 35.84
CA LEU A 85 31.71 -31.45 36.96
C LEU A 85 32.28 -32.05 38.24
N LYS A 86 33.07 -31.25 38.98
CA LYS A 86 33.63 -31.63 40.29
C LYS A 86 32.59 -31.48 41.42
N GLU A 87 31.75 -30.45 41.33
CA GLU A 87 30.64 -30.17 42.24
C GLU A 87 29.43 -29.73 41.40
N PHE A 88 28.21 -30.14 41.77
CA PHE A 88 26.99 -29.82 41.03
C PHE A 88 25.75 -29.79 41.94
N ARG A 89 24.77 -28.94 41.59
CA ARG A 89 23.46 -28.86 42.28
C ARG A 89 22.56 -30.04 41.92
N SER A 90 21.51 -30.28 42.72
CA SER A 90 20.57 -31.40 42.50
C SER A 90 19.76 -31.27 41.20
N ASP A 91 19.62 -30.05 40.65
CA ASP A 91 18.92 -29.75 39.40
C ASP A 91 19.86 -29.56 38.18
N GLU A 92 21.16 -29.82 38.34
CA GLU A 92 22.14 -29.70 37.25
C GLU A 92 21.85 -30.73 36.16
N TYR A 93 22.12 -30.38 34.89
CA TYR A 93 21.70 -31.18 33.74
C TYR A 93 22.87 -31.93 33.08
N LEU A 94 22.61 -33.17 32.67
CA LEU A 94 23.40 -33.87 31.67
C LEU A 94 22.96 -33.50 30.25
N LEU A 95 21.65 -33.33 30.06
CA LEU A 95 21.04 -32.86 28.81
C LEU A 95 19.95 -31.84 29.14
N TYR A 96 19.95 -30.72 28.46
CA TYR A 96 18.93 -29.69 28.56
C TYR A 96 18.34 -29.44 27.17
N ARG A 97 17.02 -29.45 27.07
CA ARG A 97 16.29 -29.09 25.86
C ARG A 97 15.14 -28.15 26.22
N MET A 98 15.10 -26.99 25.58
CA MET A 98 13.97 -26.07 25.61
C MET A 98 13.07 -26.38 24.42
N TYR A 99 11.82 -26.71 24.70
CA TYR A 99 10.79 -27.02 23.74
C TYR A 99 9.82 -25.87 23.61
N TRP A 100 9.61 -25.41 22.39
CA TRP A 100 8.63 -24.38 22.07
C TRP A 100 7.52 -24.96 21.23
N CYS A 101 6.30 -24.48 21.48
CA CYS A 101 5.19 -24.74 20.60
C CYS A 101 5.55 -24.29 19.18
N SER A 102 5.21 -25.06 18.15
CA SER A 102 5.51 -24.75 16.74
C SER A 102 4.86 -23.44 16.25
N PHE A 103 3.94 -22.88 17.03
CA PHE A 103 3.32 -21.58 16.79
C PHE A 103 3.99 -20.42 17.53
N GLY A 104 5.08 -20.65 18.29
CA GLY A 104 5.80 -19.65 19.08
C GLY A 104 7.32 -19.71 18.92
N PRO A 105 8.07 -18.72 19.44
CA PRO A 105 7.67 -17.32 19.68
C PRO A 105 7.61 -16.54 18.35
N GLU A 106 7.08 -15.30 18.38
CA GLU A 106 7.12 -14.43 17.19
C GLU A 106 8.56 -14.37 16.65
N ASN A 107 8.76 -14.77 15.39
CA ASN A 107 10.01 -14.54 14.68
C ASN A 107 10.21 -13.03 14.48
N TYR A 108 10.64 -12.33 15.51
CA TYR A 108 11.49 -11.16 15.37
C TYR A 108 12.92 -11.68 15.38
N GLY A 109 13.58 -11.68 14.22
CA GLY A 109 14.97 -11.26 14.29
C GLY A 109 14.92 -9.83 14.84
N GLU A 110 15.40 -9.63 16.06
CA GLU A 110 15.68 -8.29 16.56
C GLU A 110 16.68 -7.64 15.60
N GLY A 111 16.29 -6.52 14.98
CA GLY A 111 17.16 -5.75 14.09
C GLY A 111 16.71 -5.81 12.63
N GLY A 112 16.36 -4.64 12.10
CA GLY A 112 16.04 -4.43 10.70
C GLY A 112 17.12 -4.96 9.77
N THR A 113 16.70 -5.70 8.76
CA THR A 113 17.21 -5.67 7.39
C THR A 113 16.31 -6.61 6.59
N ILE A 114 15.60 -6.06 5.61
CA ILE A 114 15.16 -6.88 4.49
C ILE A 114 16.42 -7.31 3.77
N LEU A 115 16.81 -8.57 3.96
CA LEU A 115 17.87 -9.15 3.15
C LEU A 115 17.38 -9.19 1.70
N PRO A 116 18.09 -8.57 0.74
CA PRO A 116 17.73 -8.64 -0.66
C PRO A 116 17.81 -10.10 -1.10
N SER A 117 16.66 -10.61 -1.58
CA SER A 117 16.48 -11.89 -2.29
C SER A 117 17.64 -12.88 -2.23
N ARG A 118 17.94 -13.44 -1.05
CA ARG A 118 18.65 -14.72 -1.02
C ARG A 118 17.62 -15.77 -1.42
N ARG A 119 17.94 -16.52 -2.48
CA ARG A 119 17.20 -17.71 -2.93
C ARG A 119 17.03 -18.68 -1.76
N TYR A 120 16.00 -18.48 -0.94
CA TYR A 120 15.59 -19.44 0.05
C TYR A 120 14.89 -20.54 -0.74
N ARG A 121 15.63 -21.61 -1.07
CA ARG A 121 14.97 -22.89 -1.29
C ARG A 121 14.21 -23.16 0.00
N LEU A 122 12.88 -23.06 -0.07
CA LEU A 122 12.00 -23.70 0.90
C LEU A 122 12.52 -25.14 1.02
N ASN A 123 13.15 -25.45 2.15
CA ASN A 123 13.59 -26.80 2.41
C ASN A 123 12.30 -27.59 2.63
N THR A 124 11.83 -28.27 1.59
CA THR A 124 10.53 -28.97 1.46
C THR A 124 10.33 -30.13 2.44
N ARG A 125 11.13 -30.22 3.51
CA ARG A 125 11.04 -31.25 4.54
C ARG A 125 10.57 -30.75 5.91
N ASN A 126 10.59 -29.45 6.18
CA ASN A 126 10.06 -28.91 7.43
C ASN A 126 8.69 -28.25 7.20
N ARG A 127 7.64 -29.04 7.41
CA ARG A 127 6.25 -28.56 7.51
C ARG A 127 6.06 -27.83 8.85
N ALA A 128 6.43 -26.55 8.94
CA ALA A 128 5.98 -25.64 10.00
C ALA A 128 6.23 -24.17 9.62
N ALA A 129 5.14 -23.45 9.36
CA ALA A 129 4.83 -22.05 9.74
C ALA A 129 3.89 -21.41 8.71
N ARG A 130 2.63 -21.12 9.11
CA ARG A 130 1.64 -20.41 8.30
C ARG A 130 1.67 -18.91 8.65
N PRO A 131 1.84 -17.98 7.68
CA PRO A 131 2.00 -16.54 7.94
C PRO A 131 0.85 -15.84 8.68
N GLN A 132 -0.40 -16.28 8.47
CA GLN A 132 -1.59 -15.58 9.01
C GLN A 132 -2.07 -16.07 10.39
N SER A 133 -1.52 -17.16 10.94
CA SER A 133 -1.80 -17.61 12.32
C SER A 133 -0.70 -17.21 13.32
N MET A 134 0.26 -16.39 12.91
CA MET A 134 1.42 -16.05 13.74
C MET A 134 1.10 -14.90 14.71
N ARG A 135 0.21 -15.16 15.67
CA ARG A 135 0.10 -14.34 16.89
C ARG A 135 1.28 -14.57 17.86
N GLY A 136 2.07 -15.63 17.61
CA GLY A 136 3.19 -16.07 18.45
C GLY A 136 2.69 -16.72 19.73
N CYS A 137 2.77 -18.04 19.82
CA CYS A 137 2.42 -18.78 21.03
C CYS A 137 3.48 -18.56 22.11
N THR A 138 3.06 -18.30 23.33
CA THR A 138 3.97 -18.20 24.49
C THR A 138 4.22 -19.56 25.14
N CYS A 139 3.53 -20.63 24.72
CA CYS A 139 3.66 -21.96 25.33
C CYS A 139 5.05 -22.57 25.08
N HIS A 140 5.77 -22.86 26.16
CA HIS A 140 7.06 -23.51 26.14
C HIS A 140 7.43 -24.14 27.49
N PHE A 141 8.25 -25.18 27.44
CA PHE A 141 8.77 -25.89 28.60
C PHE A 141 10.19 -26.38 28.35
N ALA A 142 10.94 -26.62 29.41
CA ALA A 142 12.26 -27.23 29.35
C ALA A 142 12.24 -28.64 29.95
N ILE A 143 13.07 -29.52 29.40
CA ILE A 143 13.35 -30.83 29.98
C ILE A 143 14.86 -30.92 30.27
N LYS A 144 15.18 -31.18 31.54
CA LYS A 144 16.53 -31.46 32.04
C LYS A 144 16.65 -32.95 32.37
N ARG A 145 17.49 -33.69 31.66
CA ARG A 145 17.99 -34.98 32.16
C ARG A 145 18.99 -34.69 33.28
N LEU A 146 18.72 -35.14 34.50
CA LEU A 146 19.51 -34.75 35.67
C LEU A 146 20.92 -35.34 35.63
N TYR A 147 21.90 -34.57 36.07
CA TYR A 147 23.31 -34.97 36.16
C TYR A 147 23.53 -36.00 37.26
N ALA A 148 22.95 -35.73 38.45
CA ALA A 148 23.03 -36.60 39.63
C ALA A 148 22.25 -37.92 39.46
N ARG A 149 21.10 -37.87 38.78
CA ARG A 149 20.18 -39.01 38.58
C ARG A 149 19.82 -39.15 37.10
N PRO A 150 20.72 -39.70 36.24
CA PRO A 150 20.51 -39.73 34.79
C PRO A 150 19.35 -40.58 34.30
N SER A 151 18.73 -41.41 35.15
CA SER A 151 17.49 -42.13 34.86
C SER A 151 16.25 -41.24 34.92
N LEU A 152 16.37 -40.00 35.39
CA LEU A 152 15.25 -39.09 35.60
C LEU A 152 15.36 -37.82 34.77
N ALA A 153 14.19 -37.27 34.45
CA ALA A 153 14.01 -35.99 33.81
C ALA A 153 13.22 -35.04 34.70
N LEU A 154 13.75 -33.83 34.90
CA LEU A 154 13.03 -32.71 35.47
C LEU A 154 12.38 -31.91 34.33
N ILE A 155 11.07 -31.82 34.34
CA ILE A 155 10.30 -30.95 33.45
C ILE A 155 10.09 -29.62 34.16
N ILE A 156 10.34 -28.52 33.46
CA ILE A 156 10.16 -27.15 33.93
C ILE A 156 9.19 -26.48 32.96
N TYR A 157 7.97 -26.21 33.40
CA TYR A 157 6.96 -25.59 32.55
C TYR A 157 6.92 -24.08 32.80
N HIS A 158 7.34 -23.29 31.81
CA HIS A 158 7.43 -21.83 31.97
C HIS A 158 6.09 -21.14 31.65
N GLU A 159 5.41 -21.56 30.60
CA GLU A 159 4.06 -21.08 30.26
C GLU A 159 3.28 -22.20 29.58
N ARG A 160 2.14 -22.59 30.17
CA ARG A 160 1.27 -23.68 29.67
C ARG A 160 0.20 -23.19 28.72
N ARG A 161 -0.19 -21.91 28.83
CA ARG A 161 -1.30 -21.38 28.06
C ARG A 161 -0.87 -21.20 26.61
N HIS A 162 -1.67 -21.71 25.69
CA HIS A 162 -1.51 -21.48 24.26
C HIS A 162 -2.10 -20.13 23.89
N VAL A 163 -1.50 -19.06 24.40
CA VAL A 163 -1.90 -17.67 24.16
C VAL A 163 -0.80 -16.88 23.45
N ASN A 164 -1.15 -15.73 22.91
CA ASN A 164 -0.19 -14.74 22.45
C ASN A 164 0.25 -13.82 23.60
N LYS A 165 1.19 -12.90 23.33
CA LYS A 165 1.64 -11.90 24.32
C LYS A 165 0.50 -11.03 24.88
N SER A 166 -0.61 -10.91 24.15
CA SER A 166 -1.81 -10.17 24.56
C SER A 166 -2.84 -11.04 25.31
N GLY A 167 -2.53 -12.31 25.60
CA GLY A 167 -3.41 -13.21 26.36
C GLY A 167 -4.52 -13.90 25.56
N PHE A 168 -4.61 -13.69 24.25
CA PHE A 168 -5.61 -14.35 23.40
C PHE A 168 -5.14 -15.74 22.96
N VAL A 169 -6.08 -16.69 22.87
CA VAL A 169 -5.81 -18.03 22.30
C VAL A 169 -5.18 -17.91 20.93
N CYS A 170 -4.08 -18.62 20.71
CA CYS A 170 -3.22 -18.42 19.53
C CYS A 170 -3.38 -19.50 18.42
N HIS A 171 -3.91 -20.68 18.75
CA HIS A 171 -4.28 -21.74 17.80
C HIS A 171 -5.15 -22.80 18.51
N GLY A 172 -5.73 -23.72 17.73
CA GLY A 172 -6.59 -24.80 18.23
C GLY A 172 -8.09 -24.53 18.01
N PRO A 173 -9.00 -25.45 18.36
CA PRO A 173 -10.43 -25.29 18.15
C PRO A 173 -11.05 -24.09 18.87
N LEU A 174 -10.41 -23.59 19.93
CA LEU A 174 -10.85 -22.44 20.72
C LEU A 174 -10.39 -21.09 20.16
N ASP A 175 -9.48 -21.09 19.17
CA ASP A 175 -9.10 -19.87 18.45
C ASP A 175 -10.20 -19.54 17.41
N ARG A 176 -10.99 -18.50 17.72
CA ARG A 176 -12.08 -18.03 16.86
C ARG A 176 -11.60 -17.55 15.49
N ASP A 177 -10.31 -17.25 15.35
CA ASP A 177 -9.69 -16.77 14.13
C ASP A 177 -8.86 -17.88 13.42
N ALA A 178 -8.76 -19.08 14.01
CA ALA A 178 -8.00 -20.19 13.42
C ALA A 178 -8.67 -20.71 12.15
N ILE A 179 -7.91 -20.74 11.05
CA ILE A 179 -8.34 -21.31 9.77
C ILE A 179 -8.02 -22.82 9.72
N GLY A 180 -9.08 -23.64 9.69
CA GLY A 180 -9.06 -25.11 9.49
C GLY A 180 -9.23 -25.98 10.76
N PRO A 181 -9.92 -27.13 10.69
CA PRO A 181 -9.83 -28.22 11.66
C PRO A 181 -8.67 -29.15 11.26
N GLY A 182 -7.56 -29.12 12.01
CA GLY A 182 -6.41 -30.01 11.75
C GLY A 182 -5.40 -29.43 10.75
N ALA A 183 -4.45 -28.65 11.27
CA ALA A 183 -3.30 -28.10 10.54
C ALA A 183 -2.42 -29.16 9.82
N ARG A 184 -2.61 -30.46 10.08
CA ARG A 184 -1.83 -31.56 9.48
C ARG A 184 -2.15 -31.87 8.01
N ARG A 185 -3.32 -31.50 7.46
CA ARG A 185 -3.79 -32.03 6.17
C ARG A 185 -3.96 -31.02 5.03
N VAL A 186 -3.96 -29.71 5.29
CA VAL A 186 -4.19 -28.68 4.24
C VAL A 186 -2.86 -28.26 3.59
N PRO A 187 -2.73 -28.29 2.25
CA PRO A 187 -1.57 -27.76 1.52
C PRO A 187 -1.26 -26.31 1.90
N TYR A 188 0.01 -25.92 1.91
CA TYR A 188 0.39 -24.54 2.10
C TYR A 188 -0.08 -23.70 0.90
N VAL A 189 -1.07 -22.85 1.12
CA VAL A 189 -1.53 -21.86 0.14
C VAL A 189 -0.68 -20.61 0.30
N GLY A 190 -0.01 -20.15 -0.76
CA GLY A 190 0.83 -18.94 -0.73
C GLY A 190 0.01 -17.69 -0.36
N SER A 191 0.67 -16.69 0.24
CA SER A 191 0.02 -15.45 0.72
C SER A 191 -0.77 -14.71 -0.37
N GLU A 192 -0.31 -14.78 -1.62
CA GLU A 192 -0.99 -14.20 -2.77
C GLU A 192 -2.35 -14.87 -3.06
N ILE A 193 -2.40 -16.20 -3.06
CA ILE A 193 -3.66 -16.95 -3.29
C ILE A 193 -4.62 -16.71 -2.12
N GLN A 194 -4.12 -16.65 -0.89
CA GLN A 194 -4.94 -16.31 0.27
C GLN A 194 -5.54 -14.92 0.15
N GLN A 195 -4.72 -13.92 -0.19
CA GLN A 195 -5.16 -12.55 -0.38
C GLN A 195 -6.16 -12.44 -1.54
N GLN A 196 -5.94 -13.16 -2.64
CA GLN A 196 -6.88 -13.26 -3.75
C GLN A 196 -8.24 -13.79 -3.29
N THR A 197 -8.26 -14.92 -2.57
CA THR A 197 -9.50 -15.50 -2.05
C THR A 197 -10.21 -14.55 -1.09
N MET A 198 -9.49 -13.94 -0.14
CA MET A 198 -10.06 -12.94 0.77
C MET A 198 -10.65 -11.75 0.00
N SER A 199 -9.94 -11.24 -0.99
CA SER A 199 -10.39 -10.09 -1.77
C SER A 199 -11.65 -10.40 -2.58
N LEU A 200 -11.76 -11.59 -3.17
CA LEU A 200 -12.98 -12.00 -3.86
C LEU A 200 -14.17 -12.14 -2.89
N ILE A 201 -13.95 -12.67 -1.68
CA ILE A 201 -15.00 -12.76 -0.65
C ILE A 201 -15.49 -11.37 -0.23
N TYR A 202 -14.57 -10.44 0.09
CA TYR A 202 -14.94 -9.07 0.48
C TYR A 202 -15.63 -8.28 -0.63
N LEU A 203 -15.37 -8.62 -1.89
CA LEU A 203 -16.03 -8.01 -3.04
C LEU A 203 -17.37 -8.67 -3.39
N GLY A 204 -17.81 -9.66 -2.62
CA GLY A 204 -19.12 -10.31 -2.78
C GLY A 204 -19.21 -11.25 -3.97
N VAL A 205 -18.07 -11.76 -4.47
CA VAL A 205 -18.05 -12.74 -5.57
C VAL A 205 -18.70 -14.05 -5.09
N PRO A 206 -19.53 -14.73 -5.92
CA PRO A 206 -20.16 -15.99 -5.53
C PRO A 206 -19.14 -17.06 -5.12
N GLU A 207 -19.44 -17.81 -4.06
CA GLU A 207 -18.53 -18.80 -3.45
C GLU A 207 -18.03 -19.85 -4.46
N GLU A 208 -18.88 -20.26 -5.40
CA GLU A 208 -18.55 -21.20 -6.48
C GLU A 208 -17.42 -20.66 -7.39
N ASN A 209 -17.51 -19.39 -7.78
CA ASN A 209 -16.48 -18.74 -8.61
C ASN A 209 -15.17 -18.57 -7.83
N ILE A 210 -15.26 -18.28 -6.53
CA ILE A 210 -14.10 -18.16 -5.63
C ILE A 210 -13.40 -19.51 -5.51
N LEU A 211 -14.17 -20.58 -5.31
CA LEU A 211 -13.65 -21.94 -5.19
C LEU A 211 -12.91 -22.35 -6.46
N GLN A 212 -13.53 -22.16 -7.62
CA GLN A 212 -12.90 -22.46 -8.92
C GLN A 212 -11.57 -21.72 -9.08
N THR A 213 -11.57 -20.41 -8.80
CA THR A 213 -10.36 -19.59 -8.88
C THR A 213 -9.27 -20.03 -7.90
N HIS A 214 -9.67 -20.38 -6.68
CA HIS A 214 -8.74 -20.86 -5.64
C HIS A 214 -8.11 -22.20 -6.00
N ILE A 215 -8.90 -23.13 -6.57
CA ILE A 215 -8.42 -24.41 -7.08
C ILE A 215 -7.42 -24.18 -8.21
N GLU A 216 -7.76 -23.37 -9.21
CA GLU A 216 -6.83 -23.01 -10.30
C GLU A 216 -5.53 -22.41 -9.77
N GLY A 217 -5.63 -21.52 -8.78
CA GLY A 217 -4.47 -20.92 -8.10
C GLY A 217 -3.58 -21.98 -7.46
N ILE A 218 -4.13 -22.95 -6.74
CA ILE A 218 -3.36 -24.03 -6.11
C ILE A 218 -2.76 -24.97 -7.17
N GLN A 219 -3.55 -25.36 -8.18
CA GLN A 219 -3.14 -26.29 -9.23
C GLN A 219 -1.95 -25.75 -10.04
N ARG A 220 -1.85 -24.42 -10.26
CA ARG A 220 -0.68 -23.79 -10.89
C ARG A 220 0.64 -24.12 -10.18
N TYR A 221 0.62 -24.32 -8.87
CA TYR A 221 1.83 -24.56 -8.07
C TYR A 221 2.01 -26.02 -7.64
N CYS A 222 0.92 -26.76 -7.47
CA CYS A 222 0.92 -28.10 -6.85
C CYS A 222 0.46 -29.24 -7.79
N GLY A 223 -0.02 -28.94 -9.00
CA GLY A 223 -0.67 -29.92 -9.88
C GLY A 223 -2.08 -30.30 -9.44
N SER A 224 -2.78 -31.13 -10.23
CA SER A 224 -4.15 -31.60 -9.95
C SER A 224 -4.17 -32.80 -9.00
N ASP A 225 -4.86 -32.69 -7.86
CA ASP A 225 -5.11 -33.79 -6.90
C ASP A 225 -6.51 -33.63 -6.30
N ALA A 226 -7.36 -34.66 -6.42
CA ALA A 226 -8.74 -34.64 -5.93
C ALA A 226 -8.86 -34.40 -4.41
N LYS A 227 -7.83 -34.71 -3.62
CA LYS A 227 -7.78 -34.36 -2.19
C LYS A 227 -7.60 -32.86 -1.96
N VAL A 228 -6.93 -32.16 -2.88
CA VAL A 228 -6.70 -30.72 -2.81
C VAL A 228 -8.00 -29.95 -3.06
N ASP A 229 -8.85 -30.41 -3.98
CA ASP A 229 -10.13 -29.77 -4.31
C ASP A 229 -11.11 -29.80 -3.12
N SER A 230 -11.18 -30.93 -2.40
CA SER A 230 -12.00 -31.04 -1.18
C SER A 230 -11.51 -30.11 -0.06
N LEU A 231 -10.19 -29.97 0.12
CA LEU A 231 -9.59 -29.10 1.12
C LEU A 231 -9.73 -27.60 0.73
N ALA A 232 -9.67 -27.29 -0.55
CA ALA A 232 -9.93 -25.96 -1.11
C ALA A 232 -11.37 -25.51 -0.81
N SER A 233 -12.36 -26.39 -1.02
CA SER A 233 -13.77 -26.11 -0.71
C SER A 233 -13.96 -25.80 0.78
N GLN A 234 -13.40 -26.62 1.67
CA GLN A 234 -13.46 -26.37 3.12
C GLN A 234 -12.77 -25.07 3.52
N TYR A 235 -11.65 -24.73 2.88
CA TYR A 235 -10.92 -23.49 3.13
C TYR A 235 -11.74 -22.26 2.74
N VAL A 236 -12.23 -22.22 1.50
CA VAL A 236 -13.03 -21.09 0.98
C VAL A 236 -14.30 -20.91 1.80
N HIS A 237 -15.01 -22.00 2.09
CA HIS A 237 -16.22 -21.96 2.91
C HIS A 237 -15.95 -21.41 4.32
N LYS A 238 -14.92 -21.93 4.99
CA LYS A 238 -14.55 -21.48 6.34
C LYS A 238 -14.10 -20.02 6.35
N LEU A 239 -13.31 -19.60 5.36
CA LEU A 239 -12.87 -18.21 5.24
C LEU A 239 -14.05 -17.28 5.00
N GLY A 240 -15.00 -17.70 4.14
CA GLY A 240 -16.27 -17.00 3.93
C GLY A 240 -17.08 -16.87 5.22
N MET A 241 -17.18 -17.94 6.01
CA MET A 241 -17.85 -17.90 7.32
C MET A 241 -17.15 -16.95 8.31
N ILE A 242 -15.82 -16.97 8.38
CA ILE A 242 -15.05 -16.08 9.27
C ILE A 242 -15.32 -14.62 8.88
N ILE A 243 -15.24 -14.29 7.59
CA ILE A 243 -15.49 -12.93 7.10
C ILE A 243 -16.94 -12.50 7.40
N LYS A 244 -17.92 -13.37 7.13
CA LYS A 244 -19.35 -13.09 7.42
C LYS A 244 -19.64 -12.92 8.92
N ARG A 245 -18.89 -13.59 9.79
CA ARG A 245 -19.03 -13.49 11.25
C ARG A 245 -18.17 -12.40 11.88
N SER A 246 -17.20 -11.86 11.15
CA SER A 246 -16.33 -10.80 11.65
C SER A 246 -17.12 -9.51 11.83
N THR A 247 -17.15 -9.00 13.07
CA THR A 247 -17.75 -7.71 13.37
C THR A 247 -16.64 -6.66 13.44
N HIS A 248 -16.95 -5.45 12.94
CA HIS A 248 -16.08 -4.29 13.11
C HIS A 248 -16.16 -3.76 14.56
N GLU A 249 -17.34 -3.87 15.16
CA GLU A 249 -17.59 -3.56 16.56
C GLU A 249 -17.02 -4.68 17.45
N LEU A 250 -15.79 -4.48 17.94
CA LEU A 250 -15.11 -5.40 18.87
C LEU A 250 -15.48 -5.13 20.32
N ASP A 251 -15.96 -3.92 20.60
CA ASP A 251 -16.47 -3.44 21.88
C ASP A 251 -17.60 -2.42 21.61
N LEU A 252 -18.54 -2.29 22.54
CA LEU A 252 -19.61 -1.29 22.45
C LEU A 252 -19.03 0.13 22.45
N ASP A 253 -17.94 0.36 23.20
CA ASP A 253 -17.16 1.60 23.12
C ASP A 253 -16.25 1.62 21.89
N ASP A 254 -16.45 2.61 21.03
CA ASP A 254 -15.70 2.79 19.78
C ASP A 254 -14.20 2.98 20.04
N GLN A 255 -13.81 3.67 21.12
CA GLN A 255 -12.40 3.86 21.44
C GLN A 255 -11.74 2.56 21.91
N ALA A 256 -12.40 1.79 22.79
CA ALA A 256 -11.94 0.47 23.22
C ALA A 256 -11.84 -0.50 22.03
N SER A 257 -12.85 -0.50 21.14
CA SER A 257 -12.87 -1.30 19.91
C SER A 257 -11.66 -0.98 19.01
N ILE A 258 -11.35 0.30 18.81
CA ILE A 258 -10.16 0.73 18.07
C ILE A 258 -8.86 0.27 18.73
N ARG A 259 -8.71 0.42 20.06
CA ARG A 259 -7.51 -0.05 20.77
C ARG A 259 -7.30 -1.55 20.57
N MET A 260 -8.37 -2.34 20.71
CA MET A 260 -8.33 -3.79 20.45
C MET A 260 -7.94 -4.10 19.01
N TRP A 261 -8.47 -3.33 18.04
CA TRP A 261 -8.10 -3.49 16.63
C TRP A 261 -6.63 -3.14 16.38
N VAL A 262 -6.13 -2.02 16.93
CA VAL A 262 -4.73 -1.59 16.82
C VAL A 262 -3.80 -2.64 17.41
N ASP A 263 -4.12 -3.18 18.58
CA ASP A 263 -3.32 -4.24 19.21
C ASP A 263 -3.27 -5.53 18.39
N ARG A 264 -4.38 -5.89 17.73
CA ARG A 264 -4.44 -7.04 16.82
C ARG A 264 -3.71 -6.79 15.49
N ASN A 265 -3.57 -5.53 15.07
CA ASN A 265 -3.09 -5.15 13.75
C ASN A 265 -1.85 -4.25 13.79
N LYS A 266 -0.96 -4.40 14.78
CA LYS A 266 0.25 -3.55 14.95
C LYS A 266 1.09 -3.44 13.68
N LYS A 267 1.16 -4.50 12.87
CA LYS A 267 1.88 -4.49 11.59
C LYS A 267 1.26 -3.55 10.56
N SER A 268 -0.04 -3.31 10.61
CA SER A 268 -0.75 -2.41 9.69
C SER A 268 -0.91 -1.00 10.24
N VAL A 269 -0.43 -0.72 11.45
CA VAL A 269 -0.49 0.61 12.09
C VAL A 269 0.89 1.23 12.07
N PHE A 270 1.02 2.44 11.55
CA PHE A 270 2.28 3.20 11.59
C PHE A 270 2.25 4.34 12.60
N PHE A 271 1.05 4.77 13.03
CA PHE A 271 0.87 5.81 14.03
C PHE A 271 -0.44 5.58 14.77
N HIS A 272 -0.45 5.72 16.09
CA HIS A 272 -1.67 5.67 16.90
C HIS A 272 -1.53 6.63 18.08
N GLN A 273 -2.52 7.49 18.24
CA GLN A 273 -2.66 8.44 19.34
C GLN A 273 -4.13 8.46 19.76
N ASP A 274 -4.37 8.14 21.03
CA ASP A 274 -5.69 8.27 21.65
C ASP A 274 -6.06 9.75 21.83
N SER A 275 -7.37 10.04 21.87
CA SER A 275 -7.84 11.36 22.29
C SER A 275 -7.60 11.55 23.79
N THR A 276 -6.95 12.63 24.17
CA THR A 276 -6.80 13.09 25.56
C THR A 276 -7.36 14.52 25.67
N GLU A 277 -7.25 15.15 26.85
CA GLU A 277 -7.62 16.57 27.01
C GLU A 277 -6.76 17.51 26.15
N THR A 278 -5.51 17.11 25.87
CA THR A 278 -4.51 17.91 25.14
C THR A 278 -4.31 17.46 23.70
N ASP A 279 -4.49 16.18 23.42
CA ASP A 279 -4.13 15.56 22.15
C ASP A 279 -5.37 15.06 21.41
N ALA A 280 -5.43 15.37 20.12
CA ALA A 280 -6.47 14.86 19.24
C ALA A 280 -6.21 13.39 18.85
N PHE A 281 -7.28 12.63 18.64
CA PHE A 281 -7.19 11.29 18.09
C PHE A 281 -6.53 11.27 16.70
N VAL A 282 -5.57 10.37 16.50
CA VAL A 282 -4.93 10.10 15.19
C VAL A 282 -4.68 8.61 15.04
N LEU A 283 -5.18 8.02 13.96
CA LEU A 283 -4.87 6.64 13.58
C LEU A 283 -4.32 6.59 12.16
N GLY A 284 -3.05 6.21 12.03
CA GLY A 284 -2.33 5.99 10.79
C GLY A 284 -2.25 4.51 10.43
N ILE A 285 -2.89 4.13 9.32
CA ILE A 285 -2.94 2.76 8.80
C ILE A 285 -2.14 2.67 7.50
N GLN A 286 -1.25 1.69 7.44
CA GLN A 286 -0.52 1.27 6.26
C GLN A 286 -0.30 -0.24 6.33
N THR A 287 -1.02 -1.01 5.51
CA THR A 287 -0.80 -2.45 5.39
C THR A 287 0.57 -2.74 4.76
N GLU A 288 1.02 -3.99 4.87
CA GLU A 288 2.27 -4.42 4.21
C GLU A 288 2.20 -4.23 2.68
N TRP A 289 1.05 -4.53 2.07
CA TRP A 289 0.86 -4.30 0.64
C TRP A 289 0.92 -2.82 0.28
N GLN A 290 0.32 -1.94 1.10
CA GLN A 290 0.37 -0.50 0.91
C GLN A 290 1.80 0.06 1.04
N LEU A 291 2.59 -0.43 2.00
CA LEU A 291 4.00 -0.08 2.15
C LEU A 291 4.82 -0.51 0.92
N GLN A 292 4.57 -1.71 0.38
CA GLN A 292 5.21 -2.17 -0.84
C GLN A 292 4.86 -1.29 -2.05
N GLN A 293 3.59 -0.89 -2.19
CA GLN A 293 3.17 0.00 -3.27
C GLN A 293 3.76 1.42 -3.09
N MET A 294 3.86 1.90 -1.86
CA MET A 294 4.53 3.18 -1.52
C MET A 294 5.97 3.19 -1.99
N ILE A 295 6.72 2.11 -1.71
CA ILE A 295 8.12 2.00 -2.11
C ILE A 295 8.23 1.89 -3.63
N ARG A 296 7.42 1.02 -4.23
CA ARG A 296 7.46 0.74 -5.66
C ARG A 296 7.09 1.93 -6.52
N PHE A 297 5.97 2.57 -6.22
CA PHE A 297 5.38 3.61 -7.07
C PHE A 297 5.65 5.03 -6.56
N GLY A 298 6.03 5.20 -5.30
CA GLY A 298 6.36 6.51 -4.72
C GLY A 298 7.83 6.93 -4.87
N HIS A 299 8.75 5.98 -5.11
CA HIS A 299 10.17 6.31 -5.22
C HIS A 299 10.46 7.18 -6.45
N GLN A 300 11.07 8.34 -6.24
CA GLN A 300 11.35 9.36 -7.25
C GLN A 300 10.13 9.78 -8.07
N ASN A 301 8.94 9.65 -7.47
CA ASN A 301 7.68 9.92 -8.13
C ASN A 301 6.82 10.87 -7.28
N ILE A 302 5.65 11.22 -7.80
CA ILE A 302 4.72 12.14 -7.15
C ILE A 302 3.78 11.37 -6.23
N LEU A 303 3.64 11.84 -4.99
CA LEU A 303 2.52 11.45 -4.12
C LEU A 303 1.42 12.49 -4.20
N ALA A 304 0.21 12.10 -3.84
CA ALA A 304 -0.85 13.06 -3.54
C ALA A 304 -1.34 12.88 -2.10
N SER A 305 -1.52 14.00 -1.40
CA SER A 305 -2.30 14.08 -0.18
C SER A 305 -3.69 14.50 -0.59
N HIS A 306 -4.67 13.91 0.05
CA HIS A 306 -5.99 14.48 0.05
C HIS A 306 -6.55 14.46 1.46
N SER A 307 -6.73 15.66 1.98
CA SER A 307 -7.42 15.92 3.23
C SER A 307 -8.91 16.04 2.97
N SER A 308 -9.77 15.74 3.96
CA SER A 308 -11.21 16.08 3.99
C SER A 308 -12.28 15.08 3.50
N PHE A 309 -11.98 13.79 3.29
CA PHE A 309 -13.09 12.85 3.05
C PHE A 309 -13.96 12.69 4.30
N GLY A 310 -15.26 12.93 4.16
CA GLY A 310 -16.27 12.67 5.19
C GLY A 310 -16.33 13.68 6.34
N VAL A 311 -15.80 14.89 6.18
CA VAL A 311 -15.81 15.95 7.23
C VAL A 311 -17.19 16.18 7.85
N SER A 312 -18.27 16.08 7.08
CA SER A 312 -19.64 16.30 7.57
C SER A 312 -20.43 15.02 7.86
N LYS A 313 -19.82 13.84 7.68
CA LYS A 313 -20.54 12.55 7.71
C LYS A 313 -19.90 11.51 8.63
N LEU A 314 -18.58 11.47 8.69
CA LEU A 314 -17.81 10.56 9.53
C LEU A 314 -17.51 11.22 10.88
N LYS A 315 -17.38 10.41 11.94
CA LYS A 315 -16.94 10.90 13.26
C LYS A 315 -15.61 11.66 13.19
N TYR A 316 -14.66 11.13 12.42
CA TYR A 316 -13.41 11.80 12.10
C TYR A 316 -13.15 11.77 10.58
N PRO A 317 -12.68 12.88 9.99
CA PRO A 317 -12.26 12.93 8.59
C PRO A 317 -11.17 11.91 8.27
N LEU A 318 -11.20 11.42 7.03
CA LEU A 318 -10.17 10.57 6.46
C LEU A 318 -9.24 11.37 5.55
N HIS A 319 -7.94 11.30 5.86
CA HIS A 319 -6.86 11.74 4.99
C HIS A 319 -6.26 10.51 4.29
N THR A 320 -6.01 10.61 2.99
CA THR A 320 -5.41 9.51 2.22
C THR A 320 -4.13 9.98 1.57
N ILE A 321 -3.07 9.17 1.68
CA ILE A 321 -1.86 9.30 0.87
C ILE A 321 -1.99 8.37 -0.33
N LEU A 322 -1.80 8.93 -1.52
CA LEU A 322 -1.93 8.25 -2.80
C LEU A 322 -0.59 8.23 -3.53
N VAL A 323 -0.32 7.14 -4.24
CA VAL A 323 0.70 7.06 -5.30
C VAL A 323 0.03 6.80 -6.64
N PHE A 324 0.74 7.05 -7.75
CA PHE A 324 0.28 6.74 -9.09
C PHE A 324 0.99 5.49 -9.62
N ASP A 325 0.22 4.50 -10.03
CA ASP A 325 0.76 3.27 -10.62
C ASP A 325 1.34 3.51 -12.03
N SER A 326 1.80 2.45 -12.69
CA SER A 326 2.34 2.53 -14.06
C SER A 326 1.33 3.03 -15.12
N ARG A 327 0.02 3.03 -14.82
CA ARG A 327 -1.06 3.54 -15.69
C ARG A 327 -1.58 4.90 -15.24
N GLN A 328 -0.91 5.56 -14.31
CA GLN A 328 -1.33 6.82 -13.69
C GLN A 328 -2.66 6.70 -12.92
N GLN A 329 -2.97 5.51 -12.40
CA GLN A 329 -4.11 5.28 -11.51
C GLN A 329 -3.71 5.56 -10.06
N ALA A 330 -4.59 6.20 -9.30
CA ALA A 330 -4.33 6.49 -7.90
C ALA A 330 -4.51 5.23 -7.03
N LEU A 331 -3.49 4.91 -6.22
CA LEU A 331 -3.47 3.81 -5.26
C LEU A 331 -3.33 4.35 -3.83
N PRO A 332 -4.23 3.97 -2.89
CA PRO A 332 -4.10 4.36 -1.49
C PRO A 332 -2.97 3.58 -0.79
N VAL A 333 -1.95 4.30 -0.35
CA VAL A 333 -0.76 3.74 0.32
C VAL A 333 -0.67 4.07 1.80
N ALA A 334 -1.52 4.97 2.29
CA ALA A 334 -1.75 5.15 3.71
C ALA A 334 -3.10 5.84 3.94
N TRP A 335 -3.70 5.54 5.07
CA TRP A 335 -4.90 6.22 5.57
C TRP A 335 -4.61 6.83 6.93
N VAL A 336 -5.08 8.05 7.15
CA VAL A 336 -4.98 8.74 8.44
C VAL A 336 -6.36 9.24 8.84
N ILE A 337 -6.88 8.70 9.94
CA ILE A 337 -8.18 9.11 10.49
C ILE A 337 -7.90 10.07 11.63
N THR A 338 -8.31 11.34 11.48
CA THR A 338 -8.10 12.36 12.50
C THR A 338 -9.01 13.57 12.30
N ARG A 339 -9.41 14.19 13.41
CA ARG A 339 -10.01 15.54 13.44
C ARG A 339 -8.97 16.65 13.52
N SER A 340 -7.72 16.31 13.85
CA SER A 340 -6.68 17.32 13.98
C SER A 340 -6.34 17.92 12.63
N VAL A 341 -6.38 19.25 12.58
CA VAL A 341 -5.86 20.06 11.47
C VAL A 341 -4.59 20.80 11.88
N THR A 342 -3.99 20.43 13.03
CA THR A 342 -2.80 21.11 13.52
C THR A 342 -1.57 20.70 12.70
N LYS A 343 -0.69 21.66 12.41
CA LYS A 343 0.59 21.40 11.74
C LYS A 343 1.47 20.46 12.58
N HIS A 344 1.33 20.48 13.90
CA HIS A 344 2.09 19.64 14.83
C HIS A 344 1.73 18.16 14.67
N ASP A 345 0.44 17.81 14.78
CA ASP A 345 -0.01 16.43 14.63
C ASP A 345 0.27 15.91 13.22
N THR A 346 0.05 16.76 12.22
CA THR A 346 0.37 16.47 10.82
C THR A 346 1.83 16.09 10.63
N SER A 347 2.74 16.89 11.20
CA SER A 347 4.16 16.60 11.16
C SER A 347 4.53 15.30 11.88
N ARG A 348 3.89 14.98 13.01
CA ARG A 348 4.18 13.76 13.78
C ARG A 348 3.85 12.49 13.02
N TRP A 349 2.63 12.38 12.48
CA TRP A 349 2.25 11.18 11.75
C TRP A 349 2.98 11.08 10.39
N MET A 350 3.27 12.20 9.71
CA MET A 350 4.09 12.19 8.48
C MET A 350 5.52 11.71 8.74
N LYS A 351 6.14 12.11 9.86
CA LYS A 351 7.45 11.59 10.28
C LYS A 351 7.39 10.09 10.56
N ALA A 352 6.36 9.62 11.26
CA ALA A 352 6.20 8.19 11.53
C ALA A 352 6.03 7.36 10.24
N LEU A 353 5.24 7.87 9.28
CA LEU A 353 5.10 7.27 7.96
C LEU A 353 6.45 7.17 7.24
N THR A 354 7.21 8.26 7.22
CA THR A 354 8.52 8.36 6.57
C THR A 354 9.53 7.40 7.22
N SER A 355 9.62 7.37 8.55
CA SER A 355 10.46 6.42 9.29
C SER A 355 10.13 4.98 8.97
N ARG A 356 8.83 4.64 8.84
CA ARG A 356 8.40 3.29 8.45
C ARG A 356 8.89 2.93 7.04
N ILE A 357 8.79 3.84 6.08
CA ILE A 357 9.29 3.63 4.72
C ILE A 357 10.80 3.43 4.72
N HIS A 358 11.55 4.30 5.41
CA HIS A 358 13.02 4.22 5.47
C HIS A 358 13.54 3.01 6.24
N SER A 359 12.73 2.40 7.10
CA SER A 359 13.08 1.12 7.74
C SER A 359 13.12 -0.06 6.76
N VAL A 360 12.43 0.06 5.61
CA VAL A 360 12.36 -0.93 4.54
C VAL A 360 13.31 -0.58 3.39
N ASP A 361 13.32 0.69 2.98
CA ASP A 361 14.26 1.21 1.96
C ASP A 361 14.80 2.59 2.37
N SER A 362 16.04 2.62 2.88
CA SER A 362 16.71 3.84 3.31
C SER A 362 17.00 4.83 2.17
N ASN A 363 17.03 4.37 0.92
CA ASN A 363 17.26 5.23 -0.24
C ASN A 363 15.97 5.86 -0.76
N TRP A 364 14.82 5.49 -0.18
CA TRP A 364 13.54 5.97 -0.66
C TRP A 364 13.45 7.50 -0.56
N ARG A 365 13.09 8.14 -1.67
CA ARG A 365 12.90 9.59 -1.79
C ARG A 365 11.72 9.87 -2.68
N ILE A 366 11.01 10.94 -2.40
CA ILE A 366 9.86 11.40 -3.18
C ILE A 366 10.32 12.41 -4.24
N GLY A 367 9.67 12.42 -5.40
CA GLY A 367 9.92 13.38 -6.49
C GLY A 367 9.10 14.67 -6.37
N GLY A 368 7.90 14.60 -5.79
CA GLY A 368 7.07 15.76 -5.47
C GLY A 368 5.76 15.37 -4.77
N PHE A 369 5.04 16.35 -4.24
CA PHE A 369 3.81 16.12 -3.47
C PHE A 369 2.68 16.99 -4.01
N ILE A 370 1.56 16.39 -4.41
CA ILE A 370 0.33 17.10 -4.77
C ILE A 370 -0.49 17.31 -3.49
N ILE A 371 -0.90 18.54 -3.23
CA ILE A 371 -1.79 18.90 -2.13
C ILE A 371 -3.07 19.53 -2.67
N ASP A 372 -4.14 19.45 -1.88
CA ASP A 372 -5.43 20.05 -2.23
C ASP A 372 -5.89 21.15 -1.26
N ASP A 373 -5.32 21.20 -0.05
CA ASP A 373 -5.51 22.28 0.92
C ASP A 373 -4.14 22.81 1.40
N PRO A 374 -3.77 24.06 1.05
CA PRO A 374 -2.47 24.61 1.41
C PRO A 374 -2.39 25.03 2.88
N THR A 375 -3.52 25.12 3.61
CA THR A 375 -3.53 25.68 4.97
C THR A 375 -2.83 24.80 6.01
N SER A 376 -3.04 23.49 5.93
CA SER A 376 -2.62 22.52 6.96
C SER A 376 -1.48 21.61 6.50
N GLU A 377 -1.33 21.36 5.19
CA GLU A 377 -0.41 20.37 4.65
C GLU A 377 0.95 20.92 4.22
N LEU A 378 1.00 22.20 3.82
CA LEU A 378 2.15 22.77 3.11
C LEU A 378 3.44 22.77 3.96
N ASP A 379 3.40 23.32 5.17
CA ASP A 379 4.60 23.37 6.03
C ASP A 379 5.03 21.98 6.53
N PRO A 380 4.13 21.10 7.02
CA PRO A 380 4.50 19.74 7.38
C PRO A 380 5.18 18.98 6.24
N ILE A 381 4.67 19.08 5.01
CA ILE A 381 5.25 18.38 3.86
C ILE A 381 6.66 18.92 3.54
N ARG A 382 6.84 20.24 3.51
CA ARG A 382 8.18 20.84 3.29
C ARG A 382 9.18 20.38 4.34
N ASN A 383 8.76 20.34 5.60
CA ASN A 383 9.62 19.98 6.73
C ASN A 383 9.95 18.49 6.81
N VAL A 384 9.03 17.61 6.41
CA VAL A 384 9.21 16.16 6.53
C VAL A 384 9.80 15.53 5.27
N PHE A 385 9.32 15.92 4.10
CA PHE A 385 9.70 15.31 2.83
C PHE A 385 10.72 16.11 2.03
N SER A 386 10.83 17.42 2.29
CA SER A 386 11.77 18.33 1.62
C SER A 386 11.73 18.18 0.09
N CYS A 387 10.53 18.23 -0.48
CA CYS A 387 10.29 17.99 -1.90
C CYS A 387 9.46 19.10 -2.55
N PRO A 388 9.47 19.20 -3.89
CA PRO A 388 8.57 20.09 -4.63
C PRO A 388 7.11 19.81 -4.31
N ILE A 389 6.31 20.86 -4.13
CA ILE A 389 4.87 20.75 -3.85
C ILE A 389 4.09 21.28 -5.05
N LEU A 390 3.13 20.50 -5.51
CA LEU A 390 2.19 20.84 -6.56
C LEU A 390 0.81 21.08 -5.97
N PHE A 391 0.05 21.98 -6.57
CA PHE A 391 -1.28 22.33 -6.13
C PHE A 391 -2.38 21.75 -7.01
N SER A 392 -3.34 21.05 -6.42
CA SER A 392 -4.45 20.44 -7.14
C SER A 392 -5.65 21.38 -7.25
N LEU A 393 -5.98 21.79 -8.49
CA LEU A 393 -7.20 22.57 -8.75
C LEU A 393 -8.49 21.73 -8.71
N TRP A 394 -8.39 20.41 -8.63
CA TRP A 394 -9.53 19.51 -8.72
C TRP A 394 -10.64 19.85 -7.71
N HIS A 395 -10.27 20.04 -6.44
CA HIS A 395 -11.23 20.30 -5.37
C HIS A 395 -11.98 21.63 -5.58
N ILE A 396 -11.27 22.70 -5.99
CA ILE A 396 -11.86 24.00 -6.33
C ILE A 396 -12.86 23.83 -7.47
N ARG A 397 -12.38 23.30 -8.60
CA ARG A 397 -13.15 23.15 -9.83
C ARG A 397 -14.43 22.35 -9.56
N ARG A 398 -14.30 21.20 -8.90
CA ARG A 398 -15.42 20.32 -8.56
C ARG A 398 -16.44 21.01 -7.65
N THR A 399 -15.97 21.71 -6.62
CA THR A 399 -16.85 22.36 -5.64
C THR A 399 -17.58 23.56 -6.25
N TRP A 400 -16.90 24.36 -7.07
CA TRP A 400 -17.53 25.44 -7.83
C TRP A 400 -18.59 24.91 -8.77
N LEU A 401 -18.24 23.96 -9.63
CA LEU A 401 -19.17 23.42 -10.62
C LEU A 401 -20.41 22.78 -9.96
N LYS A 402 -20.21 22.00 -8.89
CA LYS A 402 -21.32 21.38 -8.15
C LYS A 402 -22.27 22.41 -7.55
N ASN A 403 -21.74 23.52 -7.02
CA ASN A 403 -22.58 24.58 -6.45
C ASN A 403 -23.24 25.44 -7.52
N ILE A 404 -22.59 25.69 -8.65
CA ILE A 404 -23.19 26.33 -9.81
C ILE A 404 -24.40 25.52 -10.29
N ILE A 405 -24.23 24.22 -10.53
CA ILE A 405 -25.33 23.34 -10.98
C ILE A 405 -26.48 23.30 -9.96
N LYS A 406 -26.17 23.30 -8.67
CA LYS A 406 -27.19 23.23 -7.61
C LYS A 406 -27.92 24.56 -7.37
N LYS A 407 -27.24 25.70 -7.55
CA LYS A 407 -27.73 27.02 -7.10
C LYS A 407 -28.13 27.95 -8.23
N CYS A 408 -27.71 27.70 -9.46
CA CYS A 408 -28.12 28.44 -10.65
C CYS A 408 -29.18 27.65 -11.41
N SER A 409 -30.26 28.32 -11.81
CA SER A 409 -31.47 27.69 -12.36
C SER A 409 -31.41 27.41 -13.87
N ASN A 410 -30.66 28.20 -14.65
CA ASN A 410 -30.54 28.04 -16.11
C ASN A 410 -29.20 27.41 -16.50
N THR A 411 -29.22 26.46 -17.45
CA THR A 411 -28.00 25.83 -18.00
C THR A 411 -27.09 26.82 -18.73
N GLU A 412 -27.63 27.83 -19.41
CA GLU A 412 -26.84 28.89 -20.06
C GLU A 412 -26.08 29.71 -19.03
N VAL A 413 -26.77 30.12 -17.97
CA VAL A 413 -26.16 30.83 -16.85
C VAL A 413 -25.10 29.96 -16.16
N GLN A 414 -25.37 28.67 -15.94
CA GLN A 414 -24.39 27.74 -15.38
C GLN A 414 -23.10 27.67 -16.21
N ARG A 415 -23.23 27.63 -17.55
CA ARG A 415 -22.08 27.63 -18.47
C ARG A 415 -21.29 28.92 -18.37
N GLU A 416 -21.97 30.07 -18.41
CA GLU A 416 -21.29 31.36 -18.43
C GLU A 416 -20.63 31.66 -17.08
N VAL A 417 -21.31 31.42 -15.95
CA VAL A 417 -20.72 31.56 -14.61
C VAL A 417 -19.47 30.69 -14.47
N PHE A 418 -19.51 29.43 -14.94
CA PHE A 418 -18.34 28.55 -14.87
C PHE A 418 -17.19 29.01 -15.77
N THR A 419 -17.52 29.55 -16.95
CA THR A 419 -16.56 30.13 -17.90
C THR A 419 -15.88 31.37 -17.33
N GLN A 420 -16.63 32.27 -16.69
CA GLN A 420 -16.10 33.47 -16.03
C GLN A 420 -15.21 33.14 -14.82
N LEU A 421 -15.57 32.12 -14.03
CA LEU A 421 -14.69 31.59 -12.99
C LEU A 421 -13.40 31.00 -13.58
N GLY A 422 -13.46 30.41 -14.78
CA GLY A 422 -12.29 30.03 -15.55
C GLY A 422 -11.42 31.23 -15.86
N LYS A 423 -11.98 32.29 -16.46
CA LYS A 423 -11.25 33.54 -16.78
C LYS A 423 -10.55 34.13 -15.56
N PHE A 424 -11.23 34.14 -14.40
CA PHE A 424 -10.62 34.51 -13.11
C PHE A 424 -9.36 33.67 -12.83
N MET A 425 -9.43 32.34 -12.94
CA MET A 425 -8.28 31.46 -12.69
C MET A 425 -7.14 31.68 -13.67
N TYR A 426 -7.41 31.84 -14.97
CA TYR A 426 -6.36 32.12 -15.96
C TYR A 426 -5.72 33.49 -15.74
N SER A 427 -6.47 34.48 -15.23
CA SER A 427 -5.93 35.82 -14.98
C SER A 427 -4.91 35.87 -13.83
N ILE A 428 -4.79 34.83 -13.00
CA ILE A 428 -3.86 34.81 -11.87
C ILE A 428 -2.40 34.98 -12.31
N TRP A 429 -2.05 34.49 -13.50
CA TRP A 429 -0.72 34.61 -14.11
C TRP A 429 -0.66 35.59 -15.29
N SER A 430 -1.74 36.32 -15.58
CA SER A 430 -1.71 37.39 -16.57
C SER A 430 -1.34 38.72 -15.91
N ASP A 431 -1.04 39.74 -16.73
CA ASP A 431 -0.81 41.10 -16.23
C ASP A 431 -2.10 41.78 -15.72
N ALA A 432 -3.26 41.17 -15.96
CA ALA A 432 -4.55 41.69 -15.51
C ALA A 432 -4.78 41.36 -14.03
N ASN A 433 -5.45 42.27 -13.31
CA ASN A 433 -5.82 42.02 -11.93
C ASN A 433 -6.95 40.96 -11.86
N PRO A 434 -6.74 39.81 -11.19
CA PRO A 434 -7.77 38.78 -11.09
C PRO A 434 -9.06 39.27 -10.41
N MET A 435 -8.96 40.28 -9.55
CA MET A 435 -10.12 40.85 -8.87
C MET A 435 -11.07 41.56 -9.82
N ASP A 436 -10.60 42.03 -10.99
CA ASP A 436 -11.45 42.68 -11.99
C ASP A 436 -12.40 41.66 -12.61
N ALA A 437 -11.90 40.48 -12.98
CA ALA A 437 -12.72 39.38 -13.50
C ALA A 437 -13.74 38.88 -12.45
N LEU A 438 -13.36 38.87 -11.17
CA LEU A 438 -14.27 38.53 -10.08
C LEU A 438 -15.33 39.62 -9.85
N GLY A 439 -14.95 40.88 -9.95
CA GLY A 439 -15.88 42.02 -9.89
C GLY A 439 -16.93 41.94 -11.00
N GLN A 440 -16.49 41.64 -12.22
CA GLN A 440 -17.36 41.41 -13.37
C GLN A 440 -18.33 40.24 -13.14
N LEU A 441 -17.85 39.10 -12.62
CA LEU A 441 -18.71 37.97 -12.23
C LEU A 441 -19.85 38.40 -11.27
N PHE A 442 -19.54 39.24 -10.28
CA PHE A 442 -20.56 39.69 -9.33
C PHE A 442 -21.56 40.70 -9.91
N GLN A 443 -21.15 41.46 -10.92
CA GLN A 443 -22.03 42.41 -11.62
C GLN A 443 -22.93 41.68 -12.61
N ASP A 444 -22.35 40.83 -13.46
CA ASP A 444 -23.04 40.15 -14.56
C ASP A 444 -24.06 39.11 -14.06
N PHE A 445 -23.84 38.53 -12.88
CA PHE A 445 -24.68 37.47 -12.30
C PHE A 445 -25.31 37.86 -10.96
N VAL A 446 -25.55 39.16 -10.74
CA VAL A 446 -26.17 39.68 -9.50
C VAL A 446 -27.55 39.06 -9.23
N ASP A 447 -28.27 38.68 -10.28
CA ASP A 447 -29.56 38.00 -10.26
C ASP A 447 -29.47 36.55 -9.73
N GLN A 448 -28.30 35.91 -9.84
CA GLN A 448 -28.01 34.58 -9.30
C GLN A 448 -27.71 34.61 -7.80
N THR A 449 -28.56 35.30 -7.05
CA THR A 449 -28.42 35.64 -5.62
C THR A 449 -27.94 34.48 -4.75
N THR A 450 -28.53 33.30 -4.90
CA THR A 450 -28.19 32.11 -4.10
C THR A 450 -26.75 31.64 -4.30
N PHE A 451 -26.25 31.70 -5.54
CA PHE A 451 -24.86 31.34 -5.85
C PHE A 451 -23.90 32.42 -5.38
N ILE A 452 -24.21 33.70 -5.64
CA ILE A 452 -23.34 34.83 -5.29
C ILE A 452 -23.19 34.95 -3.77
N GLN A 453 -24.26 34.81 -2.99
CA GLN A 453 -24.19 34.78 -1.52
C GLN A 453 -23.34 33.63 -0.99
N TYR A 454 -23.46 32.44 -1.60
CA TYR A 454 -22.62 31.30 -1.27
C TYR A 454 -21.15 31.58 -1.58
N PHE A 455 -20.86 32.11 -2.77
CA PHE A 455 -19.49 32.36 -3.20
C PHE A 455 -18.81 33.43 -2.32
N LYS A 456 -19.54 34.52 -2.02
CA LYS A 456 -19.08 35.58 -1.11
C LYS A 456 -18.84 35.10 0.32
N SER A 457 -19.70 34.24 0.87
CA SER A 457 -19.54 33.75 2.24
C SER A 457 -18.46 32.68 2.39
N PHE A 458 -18.30 31.79 1.40
CA PHE A 458 -17.41 30.63 1.54
C PHE A 458 -16.05 30.80 0.86
N TRP A 459 -16.01 31.39 -0.35
CA TRP A 459 -14.81 31.45 -1.18
C TRP A 459 -14.05 32.77 -1.04
N VAL A 460 -14.73 33.91 -1.07
CA VAL A 460 -14.08 35.24 -0.97
C VAL A 460 -13.12 35.35 0.21
N PRO A 461 -13.44 34.90 1.45
CA PRO A 461 -12.51 34.98 2.58
C PRO A 461 -11.21 34.19 2.39
N LYS A 462 -11.18 33.25 1.45
CA LYS A 462 -10.02 32.38 1.19
C LYS A 462 -9.24 32.86 -0.05
N LEU A 463 -9.83 33.65 -0.95
CA LEU A 463 -9.27 33.90 -2.28
C LEU A 463 -7.84 34.42 -2.26
N GLU A 464 -7.50 35.35 -1.37
CA GLU A 464 -6.14 35.90 -1.28
C GLU A 464 -5.09 34.81 -1.06
N MET A 465 -5.31 33.94 -0.08
CA MET A 465 -4.43 32.80 0.20
C MET A 465 -4.35 31.83 -0.99
N TRP A 466 -5.46 31.55 -1.67
CA TRP A 466 -5.46 30.65 -2.82
C TRP A 466 -4.73 31.28 -4.01
N ILE A 467 -4.94 32.57 -4.28
CA ILE A 467 -4.23 33.30 -5.35
C ILE A 467 -2.73 33.27 -5.08
N ASP A 468 -2.30 33.56 -3.85
CA ASP A 468 -0.89 33.49 -3.47
C ASP A 468 -0.33 32.07 -3.65
N THR A 469 -1.05 31.06 -3.16
CA THR A 469 -0.66 29.64 -3.31
C THR A 469 -0.51 29.26 -4.78
N ILE A 470 -1.48 29.63 -5.61
CA ILE A 470 -1.54 29.31 -7.04
C ILE A 470 -0.41 30.01 -7.81
N ARG A 471 -0.04 31.24 -7.41
CA ARG A 471 1.10 31.95 -8.01
C ARG A 471 2.43 31.31 -7.65
N ASN A 472 2.56 30.81 -6.43
CA ASN A 472 3.83 30.34 -5.87
C ASN A 472 4.07 28.83 -6.00
N LEU A 473 3.06 28.04 -6.36
CA LEU A 473 3.18 26.58 -6.53
C LEU A 473 2.85 26.14 -7.97
N PRO A 474 3.60 25.18 -8.53
CA PRO A 474 3.22 24.52 -9.77
C PRO A 474 1.86 23.81 -9.61
N LEU A 475 1.01 23.83 -10.64
CA LEU A 475 -0.27 23.12 -10.59
C LEU A 475 -0.15 21.65 -11.04
N ALA A 476 -0.95 20.79 -10.41
CA ALA A 476 -1.11 19.40 -10.82
C ALA A 476 -1.82 19.28 -12.19
N SER A 477 -1.48 18.24 -12.94
CA SER A 477 -2.08 17.97 -14.25
C SER A 477 -3.55 17.53 -14.14
N GLN A 478 -4.32 17.69 -15.24
CA GLN A 478 -5.68 17.16 -15.31
C GLN A 478 -5.72 15.62 -15.19
N GLU A 479 -4.68 14.92 -15.64
CA GLU A 479 -4.58 13.45 -15.50
C GLU A 479 -4.49 13.06 -14.02
N SER A 480 -3.59 13.70 -13.26
CA SER A 480 -3.46 13.47 -11.81
C SER A 480 -4.76 13.83 -11.08
N CYS A 481 -5.41 14.93 -11.46
CA CYS A 481 -6.73 15.31 -10.93
C CYS A 481 -7.81 14.26 -11.23
N ALA A 482 -7.84 13.70 -12.45
CA ALA A 482 -8.78 12.65 -12.84
C ALA A 482 -8.56 11.34 -12.07
N ALA A 483 -7.30 11.00 -11.80
CA ALA A 483 -6.92 9.84 -10.99
C ALA A 483 -7.35 9.99 -9.53
N ILE A 484 -7.11 11.16 -8.93
CA ILE A 484 -7.58 11.50 -7.57
C ILE A 484 -9.12 11.44 -7.52
N GLU A 485 -9.81 12.00 -8.51
CA GLU A 485 -11.28 11.92 -8.58
C GLU A 485 -11.78 10.47 -8.66
N GLY A 486 -11.11 9.62 -9.45
CA GLY A 486 -11.40 8.19 -9.55
C GLY A 486 -11.32 7.49 -8.19
N TYR A 487 -10.26 7.75 -7.42
CA TYR A 487 -10.13 7.25 -6.05
C TYR A 487 -11.31 7.68 -5.17
N HIS A 488 -11.66 8.97 -5.21
CA HIS A 488 -12.73 9.55 -4.42
C HIS A 488 -14.10 8.96 -4.71
N LEU A 489 -14.38 8.73 -5.98
CA LEU A 489 -15.65 8.13 -6.39
C LEU A 489 -15.73 6.68 -5.92
N LYS A 490 -14.65 5.90 -6.06
CA LYS A 490 -14.60 4.51 -5.56
C LYS A 490 -14.76 4.47 -4.04
N LEU A 491 -14.06 5.35 -3.31
CA LEU A 491 -14.19 5.49 -1.86
C LEU A 491 -15.62 5.86 -1.47
N LYS A 492 -16.23 6.85 -2.14
CA LYS A 492 -17.60 7.30 -1.88
C LYS A 492 -18.62 6.19 -2.11
N LEU A 493 -18.49 5.43 -3.20
CA LEU A 493 -19.37 4.31 -3.54
C LEU A 493 -19.29 3.18 -2.51
N LYS A 494 -18.11 2.94 -1.92
CA LYS A 494 -17.91 1.91 -0.89
C LYS A 494 -18.27 2.37 0.53
N ALA A 495 -18.09 3.66 0.83
CA ALA A 495 -18.32 4.21 2.15
C ALA A 495 -19.76 4.67 2.39
N TYR A 496 -20.45 5.22 1.39
CA TYR A 496 -21.83 5.69 1.56
C TYR A 496 -22.81 4.72 0.91
N ASP A 497 -22.96 3.56 1.56
CA ASP A 497 -24.11 2.68 1.38
C ASP A 497 -25.22 3.16 2.35
N ASP A 498 -26.39 3.49 1.80
CA ASP A 498 -27.51 4.08 2.55
C ASP A 498 -28.08 3.14 3.63
N SER A 499 -27.70 1.86 3.62
CA SER A 499 -28.10 0.86 4.62
C SER A 499 -27.36 0.94 5.96
N GLN A 500 -26.35 1.83 6.12
CA GLN A 500 -25.42 1.84 7.26
C GLN A 500 -25.17 3.27 7.82
N LEU A 501 -26.19 4.15 7.84
CA LEU A 501 -26.02 5.55 8.26
C LEU A 501 -25.54 5.71 9.72
N ASP A 502 -26.04 4.88 10.64
CA ASP A 502 -25.65 4.92 12.07
C ASP A 502 -24.18 4.53 12.28
N ALA A 503 -23.63 3.67 11.41
CA ALA A 503 -22.26 3.18 11.48
C ALA A 503 -21.22 4.23 11.08
N LEU A 504 -21.61 5.29 10.35
CA LEU A 504 -20.72 6.39 9.96
C LEU A 504 -20.15 7.16 11.16
N GLN A 505 -20.81 7.06 12.32
CA GLN A 505 -20.37 7.67 13.57
C GLN A 505 -19.37 6.82 14.36
N ARG A 506 -19.02 5.62 13.91
CA ARG A 506 -17.99 4.78 14.53
C ARG A 506 -16.71 4.76 13.72
N VAL A 507 -15.57 4.89 14.40
CA VAL A 507 -14.24 4.83 13.77
C VAL A 507 -13.90 3.39 13.39
N ASP A 508 -14.25 2.41 14.23
CA ASP A 508 -13.96 0.99 13.97
C ASP A 508 -14.62 0.47 12.68
N TRP A 509 -15.83 0.94 12.37
CA TRP A 509 -16.50 0.69 11.10
C TRP A 509 -15.69 1.22 9.92
N LEU A 510 -15.21 2.47 10.00
CA LEU A 510 -14.41 3.08 8.92
C LEU A 510 -13.11 2.30 8.73
N VAL A 511 -12.43 1.95 9.82
CA VAL A 511 -11.21 1.13 9.79
C VAL A 511 -11.48 -0.22 9.12
N HIS A 512 -12.58 -0.88 9.47
CA HIS A 512 -12.98 -2.12 8.83
C HIS A 512 -13.19 -1.93 7.32
N LYS A 513 -14.02 -0.97 6.89
CA LYS A 513 -14.29 -0.70 5.46
C LYS A 513 -13.02 -0.42 4.65
N LEU A 514 -12.09 0.35 5.22
CA LEU A 514 -10.81 0.67 4.57
C LEU A 514 -9.93 -0.58 4.43
N THR A 515 -9.77 -1.34 5.52
CA THR A 515 -8.82 -2.46 5.58
C THR A 515 -9.35 -3.77 4.99
N THR A 516 -10.66 -3.88 4.77
CA THR A 516 -11.29 -5.04 4.13
C THR A 516 -11.66 -4.74 2.68
N GLU A 517 -12.81 -4.13 2.43
CA GLU A 517 -13.40 -3.94 1.10
C GLU A 517 -12.56 -3.03 0.20
N LEU A 518 -12.15 -1.86 0.71
CA LEU A 518 -11.41 -0.89 -0.09
C LEU A 518 -10.00 -1.41 -0.41
N HIS A 519 -9.28 -1.88 0.61
CA HIS A 519 -7.97 -2.52 0.43
C HIS A 519 -8.04 -3.67 -0.58
N SER A 520 -8.99 -4.61 -0.39
CA SER A 520 -9.18 -5.75 -1.29
C SER A 520 -9.50 -5.34 -2.72
N GLY A 521 -10.31 -4.30 -2.89
CA GLY A 521 -10.66 -3.76 -4.20
C GLY A 521 -9.49 -3.11 -4.92
N TYR A 522 -8.50 -2.53 -4.22
CA TYR A 522 -7.29 -2.01 -4.87
C TYR A 522 -6.25 -3.11 -5.12
N TRP A 523 -6.11 -4.04 -4.18
CA TRP A 523 -5.25 -5.20 -4.34
C TRP A 523 -5.64 -6.01 -5.58
N LEU A 524 -6.93 -6.34 -5.72
CA LEU A 524 -7.43 -7.15 -6.84
C LEU A 524 -7.29 -6.41 -8.17
N ASN A 525 -7.55 -5.10 -8.20
CA ASN A 525 -7.40 -4.28 -9.41
C ASN A 525 -5.96 -4.33 -9.94
N LEU A 526 -4.98 -4.08 -9.08
CA LEU A 526 -3.57 -4.11 -9.46
C LEU A 526 -3.14 -5.53 -9.83
N TYR A 527 -3.56 -6.53 -9.05
CA TYR A 527 -3.28 -7.93 -9.34
C TYR A 527 -3.82 -8.38 -10.71
N ALA A 528 -5.06 -8.02 -11.03
CA ALA A 528 -5.70 -8.35 -12.30
C ALA A 528 -4.94 -7.71 -13.48
N ASP A 529 -4.51 -6.45 -13.33
CA ASP A 529 -3.74 -5.78 -14.38
C ASP A 529 -2.39 -6.46 -14.62
N GLU A 530 -1.63 -6.73 -13.56
CA GLU A 530 -0.26 -7.27 -13.62
C GLU A 530 -0.20 -8.73 -14.02
N SER A 531 -1.08 -9.56 -13.46
CA SER A 531 -1.13 -10.99 -13.77
C SER A 531 -1.84 -11.29 -15.09
N GLY A 532 -2.65 -10.35 -15.60
CA GLY A 532 -3.56 -10.60 -16.72
C GLY A 532 -4.77 -11.48 -16.36
N SER A 533 -4.97 -11.78 -15.07
CA SER A 533 -6.14 -12.51 -14.58
C SER A 533 -7.36 -11.58 -14.45
N PHE A 534 -8.57 -12.15 -14.33
CA PHE A 534 -9.82 -11.40 -14.15
C PHE A 534 -10.03 -10.29 -15.19
N PRO A 535 -10.27 -10.65 -16.47
CA PRO A 535 -10.31 -9.69 -17.58
C PRO A 535 -11.34 -8.57 -17.37
N GLU A 536 -12.48 -8.87 -16.74
CA GLU A 536 -13.51 -7.88 -16.40
C GLU A 536 -13.03 -6.87 -15.36
N VAL A 537 -12.40 -7.35 -14.27
CA VAL A 537 -11.83 -6.49 -13.21
C VAL A 537 -10.73 -5.60 -13.78
N LYS A 538 -9.87 -6.18 -14.64
CA LYS A 538 -8.82 -5.42 -15.34
C LYS A 538 -9.43 -4.36 -16.25
N ALA A 539 -10.44 -4.70 -17.04
CA ALA A 539 -11.09 -3.75 -17.94
C ALA A 539 -11.76 -2.61 -17.16
N GLU A 540 -12.44 -2.91 -16.06
CA GLU A 540 -13.04 -1.90 -15.17
C GLU A 540 -11.96 -1.01 -14.54
N TYR A 541 -10.85 -1.58 -14.09
CA TYR A 541 -9.75 -0.83 -13.52
C TYR A 541 -9.11 0.13 -14.53
N ILE A 542 -8.86 -0.33 -15.76
CA ILE A 542 -8.35 0.52 -16.85
C ILE A 542 -9.35 1.64 -17.15
N ALA A 543 -10.65 1.35 -17.18
CA ALA A 543 -11.70 2.32 -17.45
C ALA A 543 -12.12 3.17 -16.23
N SER A 544 -11.43 3.05 -15.09
CA SER A 544 -11.88 3.67 -13.84
C SER A 544 -11.74 5.19 -13.81
N THR A 545 -10.79 5.77 -14.56
CA THR A 545 -10.60 7.23 -14.64
C THR A 545 -11.29 7.83 -15.85
N SER A 546 -11.69 9.10 -15.73
CA SER A 546 -12.21 9.84 -16.88
C SER A 546 -11.14 10.05 -17.96
N TRP A 547 -9.87 10.13 -17.58
CA TRP A 547 -8.73 10.26 -18.49
C TRP A 547 -8.57 9.04 -19.40
N GLN A 548 -8.49 7.84 -18.81
CA GLN A 548 -8.39 6.61 -19.61
C GLN A 548 -9.62 6.41 -20.50
N ARG A 549 -10.82 6.70 -19.98
CA ARG A 549 -12.05 6.65 -20.79
C ARG A 549 -12.09 7.68 -21.92
N ALA A 550 -11.38 8.81 -21.80
CA ALA A 550 -11.26 9.81 -22.85
C ALA A 550 -10.39 9.30 -24.01
N LEU A 551 -9.28 8.62 -23.70
CA LEU A 551 -8.40 8.03 -24.72
C LEU A 551 -9.10 7.00 -25.61
N HIS A 552 -10.15 6.35 -25.11
CA HIS A 552 -10.95 5.38 -25.87
C HIS A 552 -12.02 6.04 -26.77
N ILE A 553 -12.25 7.35 -26.67
CA ILE A 553 -13.12 8.07 -27.59
C ILE A 553 -12.32 8.33 -28.88
N PRO A 554 -12.79 7.88 -30.06
CA PRO A 554 -12.12 8.18 -31.33
C PRO A 554 -12.08 9.68 -31.61
N ASP A 555 -11.06 10.17 -32.32
CA ASP A 555 -10.94 11.59 -32.69
C ASP A 555 -12.10 12.03 -33.60
N GLU A 556 -12.54 11.15 -34.50
CA GLU A 556 -13.64 11.38 -35.45
C GLU A 556 -15.00 11.54 -34.76
N ALA A 557 -15.09 11.09 -33.50
CA ALA A 557 -16.30 11.26 -32.69
C ALA A 557 -16.43 12.68 -32.13
N VAL A 558 -15.43 13.55 -32.30
CA VAL A 558 -15.44 14.93 -31.83
C VAL A 558 -15.63 15.89 -33.01
N LEU A 559 -16.73 16.64 -32.97
CA LEU A 559 -17.07 17.65 -33.95
C LEU A 559 -16.95 19.02 -33.31
N PHE A 560 -16.06 19.85 -33.83
CA PHE A 560 -15.95 21.26 -33.44
C PHE A 560 -16.88 22.09 -34.31
N ASP A 561 -17.53 23.09 -33.71
CA ASP A 561 -18.38 24.02 -34.45
C ASP A 561 -17.52 25.17 -35.00
N ASP A 562 -17.50 25.33 -36.33
CA ASP A 562 -16.77 26.42 -36.99
C ASP A 562 -17.38 27.80 -36.70
N LYS A 563 -18.65 27.86 -36.27
CA LYS A 563 -19.38 29.10 -35.93
C LYS A 563 -19.28 29.46 -34.46
N GLU A 564 -19.16 28.47 -33.58
CA GLU A 564 -18.93 28.65 -32.14
C GLU A 564 -17.64 27.94 -31.71
N PRO A 565 -16.46 28.57 -31.89
CA PRO A 565 -15.16 27.92 -31.73
C PRO A 565 -14.89 27.40 -30.31
N VAL A 566 -15.61 27.92 -29.32
CA VAL A 566 -15.55 27.50 -27.91
C VAL A 566 -16.48 26.33 -27.56
N SER A 567 -17.15 25.72 -28.54
CA SER A 567 -18.01 24.55 -28.32
C SER A 567 -17.60 23.35 -29.17
N ALA A 568 -17.82 22.15 -28.63
CA ALA A 568 -17.58 20.89 -29.32
C ALA A 568 -18.70 19.90 -29.01
N LYS A 569 -19.03 19.03 -29.97
CA LYS A 569 -19.98 17.93 -29.79
C LYS A 569 -19.23 16.61 -29.86
N VAL A 570 -19.52 15.71 -28.92
CA VAL A 570 -18.91 14.38 -28.86
C VAL A 570 -20.00 13.34 -29.05
N ALA A 571 -19.86 12.50 -30.08
CA ALA A 571 -20.78 11.40 -30.35
C ALA A 571 -20.65 10.30 -29.29
N SER A 572 -21.77 9.76 -28.84
CA SER A 572 -21.79 8.66 -27.88
C SER A 572 -21.32 7.36 -28.53
N GLN A 573 -20.40 6.67 -27.85
CA GLN A 573 -19.87 5.37 -28.30
C GLN A 573 -20.93 4.25 -28.34
N LYS A 574 -22.05 4.41 -27.63
CA LYS A 574 -23.15 3.43 -27.62
C LYS A 574 -24.21 3.72 -28.69
N ASP A 575 -24.37 4.99 -29.06
CA ASP A 575 -25.43 5.48 -29.93
C ASP A 575 -24.97 6.79 -30.57
N ALA A 576 -24.56 6.73 -31.84
CA ALA A 576 -24.02 7.88 -32.55
C ALA A 576 -25.03 9.02 -32.75
N SER A 577 -26.33 8.77 -32.59
CA SER A 577 -27.36 9.82 -32.64
C SER A 577 -27.33 10.72 -31.41
N GLN A 578 -26.79 10.23 -30.29
CA GLN A 578 -26.67 11.00 -29.06
C GLN A 578 -25.36 11.79 -29.04
N MET A 579 -25.48 13.11 -29.12
CA MET A 579 -24.35 14.02 -29.02
C MET A 579 -24.28 14.63 -27.61
N ARG A 580 -23.05 14.73 -27.07
CA ARG A 580 -22.76 15.44 -25.82
C ARG A 580 -22.03 16.73 -26.16
N THR A 581 -22.61 17.86 -25.80
CA THR A 581 -21.99 19.17 -26.03
C THR A 581 -21.03 19.47 -24.89
N VAL A 582 -19.84 19.95 -25.24
CA VAL A 582 -18.82 20.51 -24.36
C VAL A 582 -18.71 21.98 -24.68
N TRP A 583 -18.94 22.84 -23.69
CA TRP A 583 -18.80 24.29 -23.78
C TRP A 583 -17.49 24.73 -23.15
N ASN A 584 -16.98 25.87 -23.61
CA ASN A 584 -15.68 26.42 -23.22
C ASN A 584 -14.53 25.42 -23.49
N ALA A 585 -14.51 24.86 -24.70
CA ALA A 585 -13.52 23.89 -25.16
C ALA A 585 -12.09 24.44 -25.05
N GLY A 586 -11.14 23.60 -24.63
CA GLY A 586 -9.74 24.00 -24.41
C GLY A 586 -9.44 24.47 -22.99
N SER A 587 -10.46 24.61 -22.13
CA SER A 587 -10.29 25.10 -20.77
C SER A 587 -10.38 23.98 -19.71
N GLU A 588 -9.63 24.08 -18.62
CA GLU A 588 -9.92 23.31 -17.39
C GLU A 588 -11.36 23.53 -16.89
N PHE A 589 -11.96 24.68 -17.21
CA PHE A 589 -13.30 25.10 -16.82
C PHE A 589 -14.35 24.86 -17.92
N SER A 590 -14.17 23.81 -18.73
CA SER A 590 -15.21 23.34 -19.65
C SER A 590 -16.35 22.61 -18.92
N LEU A 591 -17.57 22.80 -19.42
CA LEU A 591 -18.78 22.11 -18.96
C LEU A 591 -19.30 21.17 -20.04
N CYS A 592 -19.71 19.96 -19.67
CA CYS A 592 -20.33 19.01 -20.59
C CYS A 592 -21.78 18.73 -20.23
N SER A 593 -22.62 18.49 -21.24
CA SER A 593 -24.03 18.13 -21.07
C SER A 593 -24.28 16.71 -20.55
N CYS A 594 -23.24 15.91 -20.30
CA CYS A 594 -23.41 14.54 -19.81
C CYS A 594 -23.76 14.52 -18.31
N SER A 595 -24.55 13.52 -17.90
CA SER A 595 -24.99 13.34 -16.51
C SER A 595 -23.85 13.34 -15.50
N TRP A 596 -22.68 12.80 -15.87
CA TRP A 596 -21.49 12.78 -15.03
C TRP A 596 -20.96 14.19 -14.73
N SER A 597 -20.87 15.03 -15.76
CA SER A 597 -20.44 16.43 -15.62
C SER A 597 -21.48 17.24 -14.84
N MET A 598 -22.77 16.93 -15.02
CA MET A 598 -23.87 17.54 -14.26
C MET A 598 -23.89 17.16 -12.77
N GLN A 599 -23.04 16.24 -12.32
CA GLN A 599 -22.80 15.99 -10.89
C GLN A 599 -21.60 16.78 -10.33
N GLY A 600 -20.96 17.60 -11.16
CA GLY A 600 -19.75 18.35 -10.82
C GLY A 600 -18.44 17.59 -11.04
N ASN A 601 -18.50 16.36 -11.56
CA ASN A 601 -17.33 15.52 -11.78
C ASN A 601 -16.63 15.84 -13.11
N LEU A 602 -15.34 15.54 -13.21
CA LEU A 602 -14.57 15.64 -14.45
C LEU A 602 -14.94 14.49 -15.39
N CYS A 603 -15.56 14.80 -16.54
CA CYS A 603 -16.03 13.80 -17.48
C CYS A 603 -15.01 13.52 -18.61
N LYS A 604 -15.10 12.31 -19.18
CA LYS A 604 -14.26 11.89 -20.30
C LYS A 604 -14.39 12.78 -21.55
N HIS A 605 -15.55 13.39 -21.78
CA HIS A 605 -15.78 14.25 -22.95
C HIS A 605 -15.02 15.57 -22.84
N VAL A 606 -14.99 16.20 -21.65
CA VAL A 606 -14.20 17.42 -21.40
C VAL A 606 -12.72 17.14 -21.64
N ILE A 607 -12.20 16.06 -21.07
CA ILE A 607 -10.79 15.67 -21.26
C ILE A 607 -10.50 15.43 -22.75
N LYS A 608 -11.33 14.64 -23.44
CA LYS A 608 -11.14 14.34 -24.86
C LYS A 608 -11.13 15.60 -25.74
N VAL A 609 -12.11 16.48 -25.53
CA VAL A 609 -12.21 17.74 -26.27
C VAL A 609 -10.98 18.60 -26.02
N ASN A 610 -10.54 18.72 -24.77
CA ASN A 610 -9.35 19.51 -24.43
C ASN A 610 -8.06 18.93 -25.02
N MET A 611 -7.91 17.61 -25.06
CA MET A 611 -6.79 16.93 -25.75
C MET A 611 -6.75 17.29 -27.23
N MET A 612 -7.90 17.31 -27.90
CA MET A 612 -8.00 17.64 -29.33
C MET A 612 -7.96 19.13 -29.64
N TYR A 613 -8.26 19.98 -28.67
CA TYR A 613 -8.27 21.43 -28.84
C TYR A 613 -6.86 22.03 -28.74
N ALA A 614 -5.99 21.45 -27.90
CA ALA A 614 -4.61 21.90 -27.65
C ALA A 614 -3.72 22.09 -28.91
N PRO A 615 -3.82 21.31 -30.00
CA PRO A 615 -2.99 21.48 -31.20
C PRO A 615 -3.43 22.62 -32.14
N ARG A 616 -4.54 23.32 -31.88
CA ARG A 616 -5.02 24.41 -32.74
C ARG A 616 -4.20 25.70 -32.48
N LYS A 617 -3.85 26.44 -33.54
CA LYS A 617 -3.12 27.71 -33.41
C LYS A 617 -3.99 28.76 -32.67
N ASP A 618 -3.37 29.60 -31.85
CA ASP A 618 -3.98 30.67 -31.03
C ASP A 618 -4.73 30.24 -29.75
N VAL A 619 -4.38 29.08 -29.17
CA VAL A 619 -5.06 28.53 -27.98
C VAL A 619 -4.32 28.89 -26.67
N GLN A 620 -5.08 29.26 -25.63
CA GLN A 620 -4.57 29.43 -24.27
C GLN A 620 -4.01 28.08 -23.75
N PRO A 621 -2.75 28.04 -23.25
CA PRO A 621 -2.19 26.81 -22.69
C PRO A 621 -2.96 26.34 -21.45
N SER A 622 -2.87 25.06 -21.11
CA SER A 622 -3.47 24.52 -19.89
C SER A 622 -2.95 25.26 -18.64
N LEU A 623 -3.77 25.36 -17.60
CA LEU A 623 -3.36 26.04 -16.36
C LEU A 623 -2.10 25.44 -15.74
N SER A 624 -1.98 24.11 -15.80
CA SER A 624 -0.77 23.40 -15.34
C SER A 624 0.47 23.74 -16.16
N PHE A 625 0.33 23.87 -17.48
CA PHE A 625 1.42 24.30 -18.35
C PHE A 625 1.80 25.76 -18.13
N GLN A 626 0.82 26.67 -18.02
CA GLN A 626 1.05 28.09 -17.74
C GLN A 626 1.79 28.29 -16.41
N SER A 627 1.31 27.62 -15.36
CA SER A 627 1.93 27.63 -14.04
C SER A 627 3.37 27.13 -14.10
N PHE A 628 3.61 26.00 -14.78
CA PHE A 628 4.96 25.45 -14.96
C PHE A 628 5.88 26.40 -15.75
N GLN A 629 5.40 26.96 -16.86
CA GLN A 629 6.14 27.93 -17.66
C GLN A 629 6.50 29.17 -16.83
N ARG A 630 5.57 29.66 -15.99
CA ARG A 630 5.84 30.80 -15.11
C ARG A 630 6.92 30.48 -14.07
N VAL A 631 6.83 29.32 -13.41
CA VAL A 631 7.84 28.88 -12.44
C VAL A 631 9.23 28.81 -13.09
N LEU A 632 9.33 28.28 -14.31
CA LEU A 632 10.58 28.25 -15.06
C LEU A 632 11.10 29.65 -15.42
N LEU A 633 10.21 30.55 -15.84
CA LEU A 633 10.58 31.94 -16.15
C LEU A 633 11.05 32.70 -14.90
N ASP A 634 10.38 32.51 -13.75
CA ASP A 634 10.77 33.16 -12.51
C ASP A 634 12.13 32.62 -12.00
N LEU A 635 12.39 31.32 -12.13
CA LEU A 635 13.71 30.70 -11.87
C LEU A 635 14.80 31.26 -12.80
N TRP A 636 14.45 31.55 -14.04
CA TRP A 636 15.39 32.16 -15.01
C TRP A 636 15.64 33.65 -14.71
N GLN A 637 14.61 34.39 -14.29
CA GLN A 637 14.69 35.83 -14.02
C GLN A 637 15.30 36.18 -12.66
N LYS A 638 15.25 35.27 -11.68
CA LYS A 638 15.88 35.42 -10.37
C LYS A 638 17.04 34.42 -10.23
N PRO A 639 18.27 34.77 -10.64
CA PRO A 639 19.42 33.95 -10.30
C PRO A 639 19.48 33.82 -8.77
N LEU A 640 19.69 32.60 -8.27
CA LEU A 640 20.28 32.44 -6.94
C LEU A 640 21.60 33.23 -6.97
N ASP A 641 21.90 34.01 -5.92
CA ASP A 641 23.05 34.95 -5.81
C ASP A 641 24.46 34.34 -6.05
N ASP A 642 24.52 33.07 -6.42
CA ASP A 642 25.71 32.31 -6.78
C ASP A 642 25.71 31.99 -8.29
N SER A 643 26.73 32.48 -9.01
CA SER A 643 26.94 32.23 -10.45
C SER A 643 26.97 30.73 -10.81
N PHE A 644 27.42 29.86 -9.91
CA PHE A 644 27.43 28.41 -10.13
C PHE A 644 26.03 27.80 -10.07
N SER A 645 25.19 28.28 -9.15
CA SER A 645 23.78 27.89 -9.06
C SER A 645 22.98 28.31 -10.29
N LEU A 646 23.33 29.46 -10.90
CA LEU A 646 22.77 29.88 -12.19
C LEU A 646 23.23 28.95 -13.32
N ASP A 647 24.53 28.66 -13.45
CA ASP A 647 25.06 27.76 -14.47
C ASP A 647 24.46 26.35 -14.37
N LEU A 648 24.31 25.82 -13.15
CA LEU A 648 23.69 24.52 -12.90
C LEU A 648 22.19 24.52 -13.25
N SER A 649 21.48 25.61 -12.92
CA SER A 649 20.06 25.76 -13.25
C SER A 649 19.84 25.87 -14.75
N VAL A 650 20.68 26.63 -15.46
CA VAL A 650 20.65 26.74 -16.92
C VAL A 650 20.96 25.38 -17.56
N ALA A 651 21.98 24.66 -17.08
CA ALA A 651 22.29 23.32 -17.58
C ALA A 651 21.13 22.33 -17.37
N TRP A 652 20.45 22.39 -16.22
CA TRP A 652 19.27 21.57 -15.93
C TRP A 652 18.07 21.95 -16.81
N VAL A 653 17.81 23.24 -17.01
CA VAL A 653 16.73 23.73 -17.88
C VAL A 653 16.99 23.30 -19.32
N MET A 654 18.22 23.44 -19.83
CA MET A 654 18.56 22.98 -21.19
C MET A 654 18.42 21.46 -21.33
N GLN A 655 18.85 20.69 -20.33
CA GLN A 655 18.68 19.23 -20.33
C GLN A 655 17.20 18.84 -20.26
N MET A 656 16.39 19.53 -19.46
CA MET A 656 14.95 19.31 -19.37
C MET A 656 14.25 19.70 -20.67
N GLN A 657 14.60 20.84 -21.27
CA GLN A 657 14.10 21.28 -22.56
C GLN A 657 14.40 20.25 -23.65
N GLU A 658 15.63 19.75 -23.71
CA GLU A 658 16.02 18.70 -24.66
C GLU A 658 15.22 17.41 -24.44
N ARG A 659 14.98 17.02 -23.18
CA ARG A 659 14.14 15.86 -22.84
C ARG A 659 12.68 16.08 -23.22
N ILE A 660 12.11 17.25 -22.92
CA ILE A 660 10.72 17.61 -23.26
C ILE A 660 10.56 17.62 -24.78
N GLN A 661 11.51 18.20 -25.51
CA GLN A 661 11.51 18.24 -26.97
C GLN A 661 11.58 16.83 -27.56
N LYS A 662 12.44 15.95 -27.02
CA LYS A 662 12.48 14.52 -27.40
C LYS A 662 11.19 13.78 -27.09
N VAL A 663 10.53 14.08 -25.97
CA VAL A 663 9.22 13.50 -25.60
C VAL A 663 8.12 14.02 -26.52
N ALA A 664 8.13 15.30 -26.88
CA ALA A 664 7.20 15.89 -27.84
C ALA A 664 7.40 15.31 -29.25
N GLU A 665 8.65 15.11 -29.68
CA GLU A 665 8.99 14.42 -30.93
C GLU A 665 8.54 12.96 -30.92
N LEU A 666 8.70 12.24 -29.80
CA LEU A 666 8.17 10.89 -29.61
C LEU A 666 6.64 10.86 -29.74
N ALA A 667 5.95 11.83 -29.12
CA ALA A 667 4.50 11.95 -29.17
C ALA A 667 3.98 12.31 -30.57
N ALA A 668 4.78 13.01 -31.39
CA ALA A 668 4.44 13.40 -32.75
C ALA A 668 4.88 12.39 -33.83
N SER A 669 5.63 11.33 -33.47
CA SER A 669 6.18 10.34 -34.40
C SER A 669 5.42 9.00 -34.36
N ASP A 670 5.27 8.34 -35.51
CA ASP A 670 4.59 7.03 -35.65
C ASP A 670 5.36 5.83 -35.07
N GLY A 671 6.14 6.05 -34.00
CA GLY A 671 6.74 4.96 -33.22
C GLY A 671 8.11 5.27 -32.63
N ILE A 672 8.32 4.71 -31.44
CA ILE A 672 9.54 4.83 -30.61
C ILE A 672 10.82 4.49 -31.40
N ALA A 673 10.74 3.59 -32.39
CA ALA A 673 11.88 3.13 -33.18
C ALA A 673 12.53 4.24 -34.04
N GLN A 674 11.76 5.19 -34.58
CA GLN A 674 12.30 6.27 -35.41
C GLN A 674 13.06 7.32 -34.59
N VAL A 675 12.60 7.58 -33.36
CA VAL A 675 13.27 8.52 -32.45
C VAL A 675 14.46 7.85 -31.75
N ALA A 676 14.35 6.56 -31.39
CA ALA A 676 15.44 5.80 -30.78
C ALA A 676 16.70 5.74 -31.65
N GLY A 677 16.56 5.68 -32.99
CA GLY A 677 17.69 5.70 -33.92
C GLY A 677 18.48 7.02 -33.96
N LYS A 678 17.90 8.10 -33.41
CA LYS A 678 18.52 9.43 -33.34
C LYS A 678 19.08 9.77 -31.95
N LEU A 679 18.87 8.92 -30.95
CA LEU A 679 19.39 9.13 -29.59
C LEU A 679 20.86 8.70 -29.52
N PRO A 680 21.75 9.47 -28.86
CA PRO A 680 23.18 9.15 -28.75
C PRO A 680 23.49 8.00 -27.76
N ILE A 681 22.50 7.23 -27.33
CA ILE A 681 22.66 6.18 -26.32
C ILE A 681 22.66 4.82 -27.01
N GLN A 682 23.86 4.36 -27.39
CA GLN A 682 24.09 2.94 -27.63
C GLN A 682 23.99 2.20 -26.30
N TRP A 683 22.89 1.49 -26.09
CA TRP A 683 22.79 0.52 -25.01
C TRP A 683 23.95 -0.47 -25.13
N VAL A 684 24.71 -0.59 -24.03
CA VAL A 684 25.87 -1.47 -23.89
C VAL A 684 25.54 -2.85 -24.47
N ASN A 685 26.15 -3.17 -25.61
CA ASN A 685 26.09 -4.50 -26.17
C ASN A 685 26.51 -5.52 -25.10
N LYS A 686 25.68 -6.56 -24.94
CA LYS A 686 25.90 -7.71 -24.05
C LYS A 686 27.37 -8.11 -24.05
N ARG A 687 28.05 -7.99 -22.89
CA ARG A 687 29.37 -8.60 -22.69
C ARG A 687 29.22 -10.11 -22.82
N GLY A 688 29.59 -10.64 -23.98
CA GLY A 688 29.98 -12.05 -24.12
C GLY A 688 31.18 -12.32 -23.22
N ARG A 689 31.22 -13.51 -22.62
CA ARG A 689 32.31 -13.98 -21.77
C ARG A 689 33.65 -13.84 -22.51
N GLY A 690 34.52 -12.97 -22.00
CA GLY A 690 35.87 -12.77 -22.49
C GLY A 690 36.87 -13.01 -21.36
N THR A 691 37.77 -13.95 -21.62
CA THR A 691 38.98 -14.27 -20.85
C THR A 691 39.84 -13.03 -20.58
N ALA A 692 40.45 -13.02 -19.40
CA ALA A 692 41.27 -11.92 -18.90
C ALA A 692 42.48 -11.62 -19.80
N ILE A 693 42.59 -10.37 -20.27
CA ILE A 693 43.85 -9.78 -20.74
C ILE A 693 43.98 -8.37 -20.15
N ARG A 694 45.25 -8.05 -19.86
CA ARG A 694 45.87 -7.03 -19.03
C ARG A 694 45.44 -5.58 -19.32
N ARG A 695 45.32 -4.79 -18.24
CA ARG A 695 45.14 -3.33 -18.22
C ARG A 695 46.35 -2.60 -18.82
N THR A 696 46.09 -1.62 -19.68
CA THR A 696 46.95 -0.44 -19.88
C THR A 696 46.07 0.81 -19.98
N SER A 697 46.42 1.84 -19.20
CA SER A 697 45.70 3.11 -19.05
C SER A 697 45.66 3.94 -20.35
N PRO A 698 44.67 4.83 -20.56
CA PRO A 698 44.58 5.65 -21.76
C PRO A 698 45.29 7.00 -21.58
N MET A 699 46.12 7.39 -22.55
CA MET A 699 46.47 8.79 -22.77
C MET A 699 45.50 9.43 -23.76
N HIS A 700 45.08 10.64 -23.41
CA HIS A 700 44.29 11.58 -24.19
C HIS A 700 44.93 11.92 -25.54
N ILE A 701 44.17 11.82 -26.64
CA ILE A 701 44.35 12.66 -27.84
C ILE A 701 42.96 12.95 -28.45
N LEU A 702 42.65 14.24 -28.63
CA LEU A 702 41.48 14.79 -29.34
C LEU A 702 41.58 14.53 -30.86
N PRO A 703 40.46 14.33 -31.60
CA PRO A 703 40.52 14.09 -33.04
C PRO A 703 40.49 15.39 -33.85
N HIS A 704 41.42 15.49 -34.80
CA HIS A 704 41.28 16.36 -35.97
C HIS A 704 40.67 15.58 -37.15
N SER A 705 40.09 16.37 -38.04
CA SER A 705 39.14 16.09 -39.12
C SER A 705 39.69 15.49 -40.42
N ASN A 706 38.77 14.81 -41.13
CA ASN A 706 38.61 14.65 -42.60
C ASN A 706 39.60 13.79 -43.41
N GLY A 707 39.03 12.89 -44.24
CA GLY A 707 39.74 12.29 -45.38
C GLY A 707 39.17 11.00 -45.98
N SER A 708 38.26 11.15 -46.95
CA SER A 708 37.97 10.30 -48.12
C SER A 708 38.00 8.75 -48.12
N MET A 709 36.89 8.22 -48.62
CA MET A 709 36.68 7.04 -49.51
C MET A 709 37.89 6.17 -49.92
N GLN A 710 37.73 4.84 -49.79
CA GLN A 710 37.65 3.96 -50.97
C GLN A 710 37.17 2.55 -50.61
N ARG A 711 36.36 1.99 -51.53
CA ARG A 711 35.90 0.60 -51.57
C ARG A 711 37.10 -0.31 -51.87
N ASP A 712 37.11 -1.52 -51.32
CA ASP A 712 37.28 -2.67 -52.21
C ASP A 712 36.72 -4.00 -51.66
N LEU A 713 36.14 -4.73 -52.60
CA LEU A 713 35.53 -6.04 -52.47
C LEU A 713 36.62 -7.12 -52.43
N THR A 714 36.44 -8.19 -51.64
CA THR A 714 36.74 -9.55 -52.13
C THR A 714 36.09 -10.63 -51.25
N MET A 715 35.21 -11.40 -51.88
CA MET A 715 34.78 -12.72 -51.46
C MET A 715 35.96 -13.72 -51.48
N LYS A 716 35.97 -14.71 -50.58
CA LYS A 716 35.77 -16.14 -50.95
C LYS A 716 35.87 -17.14 -49.78
N ARG A 717 34.80 -17.95 -49.69
CA ARG A 717 34.74 -19.43 -49.60
C ARG A 717 35.26 -20.18 -48.35
N ASN A 718 34.27 -20.76 -47.65
CA ASN A 718 34.05 -22.20 -47.42
C ASN A 718 35.24 -23.10 -47.06
N ARG A 719 35.12 -23.77 -45.89
CA ARG A 719 35.22 -25.25 -45.85
C ARG A 719 34.57 -25.87 -44.60
N LYS A 720 33.56 -26.71 -44.86
CA LYS A 720 33.03 -27.74 -43.95
C LYS A 720 34.02 -28.89 -43.78
N ARG A 721 34.06 -29.47 -42.59
CA ARG A 721 34.22 -30.91 -42.25
C ARG A 721 34.33 -30.98 -40.71
N ARG A 722 33.89 -31.97 -39.95
CA ARG A 722 33.00 -33.14 -40.07
C ARG A 722 33.02 -33.71 -38.63
N ARG A 723 31.88 -34.08 -38.05
CA ARG A 723 31.84 -34.90 -36.82
C ARG A 723 32.43 -36.28 -37.09
N LEU A 724 33.13 -36.85 -36.11
CA LEU A 724 33.07 -38.28 -35.78
C LEU A 724 33.23 -38.44 -34.26
N SER A 725 32.27 -39.15 -33.69
CA SER A 725 32.28 -39.77 -32.37
C SER A 725 33.22 -40.98 -32.35
N ASN A 726 33.79 -41.29 -31.19
CA ASN A 726 33.60 -42.60 -30.54
C ASN A 726 34.22 -42.64 -29.13
N PHE A 727 33.56 -43.44 -28.31
CA PHE A 727 33.86 -43.91 -26.96
C PHE A 727 35.25 -44.55 -26.80
N SER A 728 35.83 -44.46 -25.60
CA SER A 728 36.06 -45.60 -24.68
C SER A 728 36.90 -45.17 -23.48
N GLY A 729 36.48 -45.56 -22.28
CA GLY A 729 37.14 -45.30 -21.00
C GLY A 729 36.13 -45.22 -19.88
#